data_AF-A0A903VQF4-F1
#
_entry.id   AF-A0A903VQF4-F1
#
_cell.length_a   1.000
_cell.length_b   1.000
_cell.length_c   1.000
_cell.angle_alpha   90.00
_cell.angle_beta   90.00
_cell.angle_gamma   90.00
#
_symmetry.space_group_name_H-M   'P 1'
#
loop_
_entity.id
_entity.type
_entity.pdbx_description
1 polymer ?
#
loop_
_entity_poly.entity_id
_entity_poly.type
_entity_poly.pdbx_seq_one_letter_code
_entity_poly.pdbx_strand_id
1 'polypeptide(L)'
;MALKDDEILRVLKKRKNHSAPGPNGLSYAVLKQLNPEMQAKICEMLSRVFVTEEIPESWRITEVRPIPKKSSGTDQMNNMRPIALMNIEIKLINAVVKDRLDDITIIQRLIPELSFGFRKHVSASTCVNYVVNSIHNAKEAKKEVFVIFLDISKAYDSVKTEVLLGKLANANIPKKIVSWIHQYLRSRRVQLKTEGSTIEIEVSEGLPQGCPLSPLLFNLYTASLHELSTEDVELVQFADDFAAIVTANTVEEAGERCNAFLAEIHASLTALNLRVSPQKSAIIPFTRKRTDHVRIRLHGERIELANTHPYLGYVLDRNLAHRKHIESVTDKAGKKLGLMKMLSRRSSGASPETLLKIGNALIRSRMEYGASIFGNAAATNLNKLQVLQNAYIRSAMNYLNSTPVHVMLAESGQIPMEQRIDSLNKRELIRATWYKTPLSKFINSTLNREMGNESHLTETTDKNIDLLYQVHPAGREIPFLMRMRYFMTIDFHRIVKTILSEDQPKKETANSIVWQTLFREAMETKYKHHNKLYTDASKTTTGTAFAVFDETDSHVISEGINNNFSITNAELLGILKAVELAKNRGYKKTVILTDSRSACEMLLNASTFEENYLLAEIYKEFYDMKGRSVQIQWIPSHKGIDGNEKVDQEAVNKTRERQTFFNGITMSDAIILSNNEVWDSWTKKYKKLSDDKGKWHFQILEKPCRRIWNKNMTLNSEEVKIISRIRTGHCLTKDRKAKWKWEDDELCEWCETTEDLHHILYDCPRYNQSRVEYPSLEYMKPLETILSEKCEEEMKQIVKFLKENKIHI
;
A
#
# COMPACT_ATOMS: atom_id res chain seq x y z
N MET A 1 22.64 -4.66 -26.95
CA MET A 1 21.98 -4.22 -25.71
C MET A 1 22.14 -5.31 -24.66
N ALA A 2 23.02 -5.13 -23.67
CA ALA A 2 23.26 -6.11 -22.59
C ALA A 2 22.38 -5.81 -21.36
N LEU A 3 22.26 -6.76 -20.44
CA LEU A 3 21.66 -6.51 -19.11
C LEU A 3 22.73 -5.90 -18.20
N LYS A 4 22.38 -4.89 -17.41
CA LYS A 4 23.29 -4.32 -16.41
C LYS A 4 23.12 -5.03 -15.06
N ASP A 5 24.22 -5.13 -14.31
CA ASP A 5 24.23 -5.78 -12.99
C ASP A 5 23.26 -5.12 -12.01
N ASP A 6 23.18 -3.78 -12.04
CA ASP A 6 22.27 -3.04 -11.17
C ASP A 6 20.78 -3.35 -11.44
N GLU A 7 20.42 -3.60 -12.70
CA GLU A 7 19.05 -4.02 -13.07
C GLU A 7 18.74 -5.41 -12.50
N ILE A 8 19.66 -6.36 -12.67
CA ILE A 8 19.50 -7.74 -12.21
C ILE A 8 19.42 -7.79 -10.68
N LEU A 9 20.35 -7.13 -9.99
CA LEU A 9 20.39 -7.09 -8.53
C LEU A 9 19.18 -6.36 -7.93
N ARG A 10 18.69 -5.31 -8.59
CA ARG A 10 17.45 -4.60 -8.20
C ARG A 10 16.24 -5.54 -8.29
N VAL A 11 16.12 -6.30 -9.37
CA VAL A 11 15.06 -7.31 -9.52
C VAL A 11 15.20 -8.40 -8.46
N LEU A 12 16.41 -8.93 -8.26
CA LEU A 12 16.68 -9.97 -7.27
C LEU A 12 16.26 -9.53 -5.86
N LYS A 13 16.64 -8.31 -5.46
CA LYS A 13 16.29 -7.73 -4.15
C LYS A 13 14.78 -7.69 -3.91
N LYS A 14 13.99 -7.36 -4.94
CA LYS A 14 12.51 -7.28 -4.89
C LYS A 14 11.82 -8.65 -4.76
N ARG A 15 12.47 -9.77 -5.11
CA ARG A 15 11.83 -11.11 -5.09
C ARG A 15 11.69 -11.65 -3.67
N LYS A 16 10.63 -12.41 -3.41
CA LYS A 16 10.42 -13.06 -2.10
C LYS A 16 11.40 -14.22 -1.91
N ASN A 17 11.99 -14.32 -0.72
CA ASN A 17 13.01 -15.34 -0.42
C ASN A 17 12.46 -16.77 -0.57
N HIS A 18 11.25 -17.03 -0.06
CA HIS A 18 10.63 -18.36 -0.01
C HIS A 18 9.69 -18.64 -1.20
N SER A 19 10.05 -18.18 -2.41
CA SER A 19 9.36 -18.64 -3.63
C SER A 19 9.74 -20.09 -3.92
N ALA A 20 8.78 -20.92 -4.35
CA ALA A 20 9.08 -22.26 -4.84
C ALA A 20 10.09 -22.19 -6.01
N PRO A 21 11.15 -23.03 -6.00
CA PRO A 21 12.16 -23.07 -7.05
C PRO A 21 11.62 -23.74 -8.31
N GLY A 22 12.37 -23.62 -9.41
CA GLY A 22 12.17 -24.41 -10.61
C GLY A 22 12.80 -25.81 -10.50
N PRO A 23 12.83 -26.58 -11.60
CA PRO A 23 13.43 -27.91 -11.67
C PRO A 23 14.86 -28.03 -11.10
N ASN A 24 15.68 -26.98 -11.19
CA ASN A 24 17.06 -26.98 -10.68
C ASN A 24 17.18 -26.81 -9.16
N GLY A 25 16.08 -26.57 -8.44
CA GLY A 25 16.08 -26.41 -6.98
C GLY A 25 16.64 -25.08 -6.46
N LEU A 26 17.12 -24.18 -7.33
CA LEU A 26 17.70 -22.90 -6.91
C LEU A 26 16.60 -21.90 -6.49
N SER A 27 16.82 -21.24 -5.35
CA SER A 27 15.89 -20.23 -4.82
C SER A 27 16.51 -18.83 -4.80
N TYR A 28 15.65 -17.80 -4.76
CA TYR A 28 16.10 -16.41 -4.60
C TYR A 28 16.84 -16.17 -3.28
N ALA A 29 16.52 -16.94 -2.23
CA ALA A 29 17.19 -16.83 -0.94
C ALA A 29 18.69 -17.16 -1.06
N VAL A 30 19.02 -18.23 -1.79
CA VAL A 30 20.41 -18.65 -2.04
C VAL A 30 21.17 -17.53 -2.76
N LEU A 31 20.64 -17.01 -3.87
CA LEU A 31 21.31 -15.96 -4.65
C LEU A 31 21.58 -14.69 -3.84
N LYS A 32 20.66 -14.31 -2.95
CA LYS A 32 20.81 -13.13 -2.10
C LYS A 32 21.87 -13.27 -1.01
N GLN A 33 22.19 -14.50 -0.61
CA GLN A 33 23.20 -14.79 0.41
C GLN A 33 24.60 -14.95 -0.17
N LEU A 34 24.74 -15.06 -1.49
CA LEU A 34 26.04 -15.11 -2.15
C LEU A 34 26.83 -13.82 -1.92
N ASN A 35 28.16 -13.94 -1.89
CA ASN A 35 29.04 -12.79 -1.80
C ASN A 35 28.96 -11.92 -3.09
N PRO A 36 29.35 -10.64 -3.02
CA PRO A 36 29.24 -9.72 -4.16
C PRO A 36 29.97 -10.19 -5.43
N GLU A 37 31.13 -10.85 -5.29
CA GLU A 37 31.90 -11.36 -6.44
C GLU A 37 31.12 -12.46 -7.18
N MET A 38 30.52 -13.40 -6.46
CA MET A 38 29.67 -14.44 -7.03
C MET A 38 28.40 -13.86 -7.66
N GLN A 39 27.80 -12.86 -7.03
CA GLN A 39 26.64 -12.17 -7.61
C GLN A 39 27.00 -11.50 -8.93
N ALA A 40 28.17 -10.85 -9.04
CA ALA A 40 28.66 -10.26 -10.28
C ALA A 40 28.85 -11.32 -11.39
N LYS A 41 29.45 -12.48 -11.08
CA LYS A 41 29.59 -13.59 -12.05
C LYS A 41 28.24 -14.12 -12.54
N ILE A 42 27.23 -14.17 -11.67
CA ILE A 42 25.87 -14.57 -12.06
C ILE A 42 25.25 -13.51 -12.96
N CYS A 43 25.40 -12.22 -12.64
CA CYS A 43 24.92 -11.14 -13.51
C CYS A 43 25.55 -11.21 -14.91
N GLU A 44 26.87 -11.43 -14.98
CA GLU A 44 27.59 -11.62 -16.24
C GLU A 44 27.04 -12.81 -17.03
N MET A 45 26.85 -13.97 -16.39
CA MET A 45 26.26 -15.16 -17.01
C MET A 45 24.87 -14.87 -17.59
N LEU A 46 23.98 -14.24 -16.82
CA LEU A 46 22.62 -13.91 -17.26
C LEU A 46 22.64 -12.90 -18.41
N SER A 47 23.53 -11.90 -18.35
CA SER A 47 23.70 -10.90 -19.40
C SER A 47 24.22 -11.54 -20.69
N ARG A 48 25.19 -12.47 -20.59
CA ARG A 48 25.69 -13.23 -21.73
C ARG A 48 24.59 -14.04 -22.40
N VAL A 49 23.82 -14.82 -21.63
CA VAL A 49 22.68 -15.60 -22.17
C VAL A 49 21.66 -14.71 -22.86
N PHE A 50 21.35 -13.53 -22.29
CA PHE A 50 20.45 -12.57 -22.94
C PHE A 50 21.03 -12.02 -24.25
N VAL A 51 22.34 -11.72 -24.29
CA VAL A 51 23.00 -11.15 -25.48
C VAL A 51 23.12 -12.19 -26.59
N THR A 52 23.55 -13.41 -26.29
CA THR A 52 23.71 -14.49 -27.28
C THR A 52 22.38 -15.13 -27.68
N GLU A 53 21.35 -15.03 -26.83
CA GLU A 53 20.05 -15.72 -26.99
C GLU A 53 20.16 -17.25 -26.99
N GLU A 54 21.29 -17.76 -26.51
CA GLU A 54 21.58 -19.18 -26.33
C GLU A 54 21.11 -19.60 -24.94
N ILE A 55 19.82 -19.92 -24.83
CA ILE A 55 19.23 -20.40 -23.57
C ILE A 55 19.65 -21.87 -23.36
N PRO A 56 20.32 -22.21 -22.25
CA PRO A 56 20.64 -23.60 -21.93
C PRO A 56 19.40 -24.49 -21.91
N GLU A 57 19.51 -25.71 -22.44
CA GLU A 57 18.39 -26.64 -22.50
C GLU A 57 17.76 -26.94 -21.13
N SER A 58 18.57 -27.03 -20.08
CA SER A 58 18.10 -27.20 -18.71
C SER A 58 17.24 -26.04 -18.20
N TRP A 59 17.38 -24.84 -18.77
CA TRP A 59 16.61 -23.65 -18.41
C TRP A 59 15.27 -23.56 -19.16
N ARG A 60 15.11 -24.30 -20.25
CA ARG A 60 13.86 -24.39 -21.02
C ARG A 60 12.81 -25.31 -20.38
N ILE A 61 13.23 -26.11 -19.40
CA ILE A 61 12.36 -27.01 -18.65
C ILE A 61 11.54 -26.22 -17.61
N THR A 62 10.23 -26.40 -17.64
CA THR A 62 9.30 -25.81 -16.67
C THR A 62 8.46 -26.90 -16.03
N GLU A 63 8.50 -27.02 -14.70
CA GLU A 63 7.65 -27.95 -13.96
C GLU A 63 6.26 -27.34 -13.79
N VAL A 64 5.20 -28.04 -14.19
CA VAL A 64 3.81 -27.60 -13.99
C VAL A 64 3.24 -28.28 -12.75
N ARG A 65 2.72 -27.46 -11.83
CA ARG A 65 1.97 -27.92 -10.66
C ARG A 65 0.52 -27.47 -10.73
N PRO A 66 -0.44 -28.39 -10.88
CA PRO A 66 -1.87 -28.08 -10.80
C PRO A 66 -2.23 -27.58 -9.39
N ILE A 67 -2.93 -26.44 -9.28
CA ILE A 67 -3.47 -25.92 -8.02
C ILE A 67 -4.99 -25.70 -8.15
N PRO A 68 -5.83 -26.08 -7.15
CA PRO A 68 -7.27 -25.86 -7.22
C PRO A 68 -7.66 -24.38 -7.39
N LYS A 69 -8.60 -24.08 -8.30
CA LYS A 69 -9.16 -22.72 -8.50
C LYS A 69 -9.93 -22.20 -7.28
N LYS A 70 -10.55 -23.09 -6.50
CA LYS A 70 -11.29 -22.78 -5.26
C LYS A 70 -10.88 -23.77 -4.17
N SER A 71 -10.87 -23.30 -2.92
CA SER A 71 -10.54 -24.12 -1.74
C SER A 71 -11.58 -25.20 -1.41
N SER A 72 -12.71 -25.22 -2.11
CA SER A 72 -13.79 -26.18 -1.95
C SER A 72 -14.34 -26.55 -3.34
N GLY A 73 -13.94 -27.70 -3.88
CA GLY A 73 -14.62 -28.31 -5.04
C GLY A 73 -13.74 -29.13 -5.98
N THR A 74 -13.84 -30.46 -5.82
CA THR A 74 -13.65 -31.58 -6.78
C THR A 74 -12.33 -31.70 -7.56
N ASP A 75 -11.75 -32.92 -7.58
CA ASP A 75 -10.56 -33.35 -8.36
C ASP A 75 -10.70 -33.28 -9.90
N GLN A 76 -11.70 -32.57 -10.42
CA GLN A 76 -11.86 -32.40 -11.85
C GLN A 76 -10.77 -31.47 -12.40
N MET A 77 -9.99 -31.97 -13.38
CA MET A 77 -8.85 -31.26 -13.96
C MET A 77 -9.19 -29.87 -14.52
N ASN A 78 -10.42 -29.65 -15.00
CA ASN A 78 -10.90 -28.34 -15.47
C ASN A 78 -10.97 -27.25 -14.37
N ASN A 79 -10.99 -27.65 -13.10
CA ASN A 79 -10.98 -26.77 -11.93
C ASN A 79 -9.57 -26.53 -11.36
N MET A 80 -8.52 -27.02 -12.02
CA MET A 80 -7.13 -26.77 -11.65
C MET A 80 -6.51 -25.64 -12.48
N ARG A 81 -5.56 -24.92 -11.90
CA ARG A 81 -4.67 -23.97 -12.59
C ARG A 81 -3.29 -24.60 -12.76
N PRO A 82 -2.77 -24.74 -13.99
CA PRO A 82 -1.42 -25.25 -14.22
C PRO A 82 -0.39 -24.14 -13.93
N ILE A 83 0.21 -24.14 -12.73
CA ILE A 83 1.24 -23.15 -12.38
C ILE A 83 2.61 -23.61 -12.89
N ALA A 84 3.25 -22.76 -13.69
CA ALA A 84 4.57 -23.00 -14.27
C ALA A 84 5.69 -22.56 -13.30
N LEU A 85 6.40 -23.55 -12.74
CA LEU A 85 7.60 -23.36 -11.93
C LEU A 85 8.84 -23.36 -12.83
N MET A 86 9.22 -22.17 -13.28
CA MET A 86 10.43 -21.98 -14.09
C MET A 86 11.68 -21.79 -13.23
N ASN A 87 12.85 -22.10 -13.80
CA ASN A 87 14.15 -21.80 -13.21
C ASN A 87 14.32 -20.28 -12.96
N ILE A 88 15.01 -19.94 -11.88
CA ILE A 88 15.10 -18.56 -11.39
C ILE A 88 15.90 -17.67 -12.34
N GLU A 89 16.84 -18.24 -13.07
CA GLU A 89 17.73 -17.58 -14.03
C GLU A 89 16.91 -16.93 -15.16
N ILE A 90 16.03 -17.70 -15.81
CA ILE A 90 15.10 -17.18 -16.82
C ILE A 90 14.12 -16.19 -16.19
N LYS A 91 13.62 -16.46 -14.98
CA LYS A 91 12.71 -15.52 -14.29
C LYS A 91 13.38 -14.17 -14.02
N LEU A 92 14.68 -14.14 -13.71
CA LEU A 92 15.44 -12.91 -13.50
C LEU A 92 15.61 -12.14 -14.82
N ILE A 93 16.03 -12.81 -15.89
CA ILE A 93 16.15 -12.17 -17.22
C ILE A 93 14.79 -11.61 -17.66
N ASN A 94 13.73 -12.42 -17.61
CA ASN A 94 12.39 -12.01 -18.02
C ASN A 94 11.83 -10.90 -17.14
N ALA A 95 12.22 -10.82 -15.87
CA ALA A 95 11.85 -9.71 -15.01
C ALA A 95 12.56 -8.41 -15.37
N VAL A 96 13.84 -8.45 -15.73
CA VAL A 96 14.56 -7.26 -16.23
C VAL A 96 13.99 -6.83 -17.58
N VAL A 97 13.74 -7.78 -18.49
CA VAL A 97 13.09 -7.50 -19.79
C VAL A 97 11.70 -6.91 -19.59
N LYS A 98 10.94 -7.41 -18.62
CA LYS A 98 9.64 -6.85 -18.24
C LYS A 98 9.76 -5.42 -17.75
N ASP A 99 10.71 -5.11 -16.87
CA ASP A 99 10.91 -3.73 -16.37
C ASP A 99 11.25 -2.78 -17.53
N ARG A 100 12.14 -3.19 -18.46
CA ARG A 100 12.45 -2.41 -19.67
C ARG A 100 11.24 -2.25 -20.61
N LEU A 101 10.45 -3.31 -20.79
CA LEU A 101 9.28 -3.28 -21.66
C LEU A 101 8.17 -2.43 -21.06
N ASP A 102 7.93 -2.51 -19.74
CA ASP A 102 7.03 -1.61 -19.02
C ASP A 102 7.37 -0.15 -19.32
N ASP A 103 8.64 0.23 -19.20
CA ASP A 103 9.09 1.58 -19.50
C ASP A 103 8.71 1.97 -20.94
N ILE A 104 9.04 1.14 -21.93
CA ILE A 104 8.69 1.36 -23.34
C ILE A 104 7.18 1.52 -23.54
N THR A 105 6.36 0.66 -22.92
CA THR A 105 4.90 0.73 -23.05
C THR A 105 4.32 2.01 -22.48
N ILE A 106 4.94 2.56 -21.43
CA ILE A 106 4.58 3.87 -20.87
C ILE A 106 5.04 5.00 -21.80
N ILE A 107 6.26 4.90 -22.37
CA ILE A 107 6.82 5.88 -23.32
C ILE A 107 5.92 6.06 -24.53
N GLN A 108 5.55 4.94 -25.14
CA GLN A 108 4.86 4.89 -26.42
C GLN A 108 3.32 4.79 -26.25
N ARG A 109 2.81 4.76 -25.02
CA ARG A 109 1.38 4.59 -24.68
C ARG A 109 0.74 3.36 -25.36
N LEU A 110 1.45 2.23 -25.34
CA LEU A 110 1.04 1.01 -26.06
C LEU A 110 -0.10 0.24 -25.39
N ILE A 111 -0.31 0.45 -24.09
CA ILE A 111 -1.35 -0.24 -23.32
C ILE A 111 -2.53 0.72 -23.11
N PRO A 112 -3.75 0.35 -23.54
CA PRO A 112 -4.94 1.17 -23.37
C PRO A 112 -5.17 1.57 -21.90
N GLU A 113 -5.70 2.78 -21.70
CA GLU A 113 -5.93 3.32 -20.35
C GLU A 113 -6.88 2.45 -19.52
N LEU A 114 -7.92 1.88 -20.14
CA LEU A 114 -8.91 1.01 -19.52
C LEU A 114 -8.48 -0.47 -19.42
N SER A 115 -7.21 -0.76 -19.68
CA SER A 115 -6.59 -2.04 -19.29
C SER A 115 -5.93 -1.86 -17.92
N PHE A 116 -6.48 -2.50 -16.87
CA PHE A 116 -6.05 -2.33 -15.47
C PHE A 116 -5.15 -3.49 -14.99
N GLY A 117 -5.23 -4.65 -15.62
CA GLY A 117 -4.52 -5.86 -15.19
C GLY A 117 -3.01 -5.68 -15.24
N PHE A 118 -2.31 -6.05 -14.15
CA PHE A 118 -0.84 -6.12 -14.09
C PHE A 118 -0.07 -4.82 -14.42
N ARG A 119 -0.71 -3.66 -14.35
CA ARG A 119 -0.07 -2.35 -14.52
C ARG A 119 0.31 -1.73 -13.18
N LYS A 120 1.30 -0.84 -13.20
CA LYS A 120 1.66 -0.03 -12.03
C LYS A 120 0.49 0.89 -11.64
N HIS A 121 0.40 1.20 -10.35
CA HIS A 121 -0.51 2.17 -9.72
C HIS A 121 -2.02 1.86 -9.73
N VAL A 122 -2.51 1.02 -10.64
CA VAL A 122 -3.90 0.55 -10.69
C VAL A 122 -4.07 -0.84 -10.06
N SER A 123 -5.31 -1.17 -9.66
CA SER A 123 -5.64 -2.44 -9.00
C SER A 123 -6.99 -2.99 -9.47
N ALA A 124 -7.31 -4.23 -9.08
CA ALA A 124 -8.64 -4.80 -9.29
C ALA A 124 -9.74 -3.92 -8.66
N SER A 125 -9.49 -3.37 -7.47
CA SER A 125 -10.43 -2.45 -6.81
C SER A 125 -10.60 -1.15 -7.61
N THR A 126 -9.51 -0.62 -8.19
CA THR A 126 -9.55 0.57 -9.04
C THR A 126 -10.38 0.32 -10.31
N CYS A 127 -10.25 -0.86 -10.92
CA CYS A 127 -11.04 -1.28 -12.08
C CYS A 127 -12.54 -1.36 -11.77
N VAL A 128 -12.91 -2.06 -10.69
CA VAL A 128 -14.32 -2.12 -10.27
C VAL A 128 -14.85 -0.73 -9.91
N ASN A 129 -14.05 0.10 -9.26
CA ASN A 129 -14.43 1.47 -8.91
C ASN A 129 -14.70 2.31 -10.17
N TYR A 130 -13.89 2.15 -11.22
CA TYR A 130 -14.12 2.80 -12.50
C TYR A 130 -15.47 2.39 -13.10
N VAL A 131 -15.74 1.08 -13.17
CA VAL A 131 -17.03 0.55 -13.67
C VAL A 131 -18.21 1.12 -12.88
N VAL A 132 -18.13 1.13 -11.54
CA VAL A 132 -19.19 1.67 -10.67
C VAL A 132 -19.41 3.17 -10.92
N ASN A 133 -18.35 3.96 -11.06
CA ASN A 133 -18.45 5.39 -11.34
C ASN A 133 -19.01 5.68 -12.75
N SER A 134 -18.61 4.92 -13.77
CA SER A 134 -19.20 5.02 -15.12
C SER A 134 -20.71 4.72 -15.09
N ILE A 135 -21.15 3.71 -14.33
CA ILE A 135 -22.59 3.41 -14.14
C ILE A 135 -23.31 4.57 -13.46
N HIS A 136 -22.74 5.14 -12.38
CA HIS A 136 -23.35 6.26 -11.67
C HIS A 136 -23.48 7.51 -12.56
N ASN A 137 -22.43 7.86 -13.30
CA ASN A 137 -22.46 8.99 -14.25
C ASN A 137 -23.54 8.81 -15.32
N ALA A 138 -23.63 7.63 -15.92
CA ALA A 138 -24.62 7.37 -16.95
C ALA A 138 -26.05 7.40 -16.39
N LYS A 139 -26.26 6.93 -15.15
CA LYS A 139 -27.56 7.06 -14.45
C LYS A 139 -27.93 8.51 -14.16
N GLU A 140 -26.97 9.33 -13.75
CA GLU A 140 -27.17 10.78 -13.53
C GLU A 140 -27.58 11.47 -14.83
N ALA A 141 -26.95 11.08 -15.95
CA ALA A 141 -27.32 11.50 -17.31
C ALA A 141 -28.65 10.87 -17.81
N LYS A 142 -29.41 10.19 -16.95
CA LYS A 142 -30.69 9.52 -17.26
C LYS A 142 -30.60 8.47 -18.39
N LYS A 143 -29.41 7.90 -18.62
CA LYS A 143 -29.19 6.80 -19.57
C LYS A 143 -29.44 5.44 -18.90
N GLU A 144 -29.83 4.46 -19.72
CA GLU A 144 -29.86 3.05 -19.36
C GLU A 144 -28.46 2.45 -19.51
N VAL A 145 -28.06 1.58 -18.58
CA VAL A 145 -26.71 1.01 -18.54
C VAL A 145 -26.76 -0.50 -18.44
N PHE A 146 -26.08 -1.19 -19.34
CA PHE A 146 -25.91 -2.63 -19.35
C PHE A 146 -24.42 -2.92 -19.23
N VAL A 147 -24.02 -3.74 -18.26
CA VAL A 147 -22.62 -4.17 -18.15
C VAL A 147 -22.52 -5.64 -18.50
N ILE A 148 -21.73 -5.93 -19.53
CA ILE A 148 -21.44 -7.27 -20.02
C ILE A 148 -20.14 -7.73 -19.40
N PHE A 149 -20.14 -8.83 -18.66
CA PHE A 149 -18.94 -9.49 -18.14
C PHE A 149 -18.60 -10.69 -19.04
N LEU A 150 -17.39 -10.72 -19.57
CA LEU A 150 -16.91 -11.73 -20.52
C LEU A 150 -15.77 -12.55 -19.90
N ASP A 151 -15.92 -13.88 -19.90
CA ASP A 151 -14.89 -14.82 -19.45
C ASP A 151 -14.16 -15.41 -20.67
N ILE A 152 -12.87 -15.08 -20.83
CA ILE A 152 -12.04 -15.66 -21.89
C ILE A 152 -11.53 -17.04 -21.45
N SER A 153 -11.88 -18.06 -22.23
CA SER A 153 -11.48 -19.43 -21.97
C SER A 153 -10.00 -19.67 -22.27
N LYS A 154 -9.24 -20.12 -21.26
CA LYS A 154 -7.81 -20.48 -21.39
C LYS A 154 -6.98 -19.38 -22.07
N ALA A 155 -7.19 -18.13 -21.65
CA ALA A 155 -6.67 -16.94 -22.32
C ALA A 155 -5.16 -17.00 -22.58
N TYR A 156 -4.36 -17.27 -21.53
CA TYR A 156 -2.90 -17.34 -21.64
C TYR A 156 -2.46 -18.49 -22.55
N ASP A 157 -3.09 -19.65 -22.42
CA ASP A 157 -2.69 -20.87 -23.16
C ASP A 157 -3.05 -20.76 -24.66
N SER A 158 -3.94 -19.83 -25.03
CA SER A 158 -4.45 -19.67 -26.40
C SER A 158 -3.71 -18.62 -27.23
N VAL A 159 -2.74 -17.91 -26.63
CA VAL A 159 -1.95 -16.88 -27.32
C VAL A 159 -1.05 -17.52 -28.38
N LYS A 160 -1.20 -17.06 -29.63
CA LYS A 160 -0.30 -17.44 -30.74
C LYS A 160 0.96 -16.59 -30.75
N THR A 161 2.12 -17.25 -30.64
CA THR A 161 3.44 -16.61 -30.58
C THR A 161 3.69 -15.71 -31.80
N GLU A 162 3.41 -16.19 -33.02
CA GLU A 162 3.63 -15.41 -34.26
C GLU A 162 2.81 -14.12 -34.29
N VAL A 163 1.53 -14.18 -33.89
CA VAL A 163 0.65 -13.00 -33.84
C VAL A 163 1.15 -12.00 -32.80
N LEU A 164 1.63 -12.48 -31.64
CA LEU A 164 2.22 -11.64 -30.61
C LEU A 164 3.49 -10.95 -31.12
N LEU A 165 4.40 -11.68 -31.75
CA LEU A 165 5.65 -11.12 -32.29
C LEU A 165 5.39 -10.07 -33.36
N GLY A 166 4.43 -10.31 -34.26
CA GLY A 166 4.00 -9.32 -35.26
C GLY A 166 3.47 -8.04 -34.62
N LYS A 167 2.65 -8.15 -33.57
CA LYS A 167 2.17 -6.97 -32.81
C LYS A 167 3.31 -6.20 -32.14
N LEU A 168 4.25 -6.90 -31.51
CA LEU A 168 5.41 -6.26 -30.88
C LEU A 168 6.30 -5.54 -31.90
N ALA A 169 6.50 -6.13 -33.08
CA ALA A 169 7.25 -5.50 -34.17
C ALA A 169 6.54 -4.24 -34.68
N ASN A 170 5.22 -4.30 -34.91
CA ASN A 170 4.41 -3.16 -35.34
C ASN A 170 4.38 -2.03 -34.30
N ALA A 171 4.49 -2.37 -33.01
CA ALA A 171 4.60 -1.41 -31.92
C ALA A 171 6.00 -0.78 -31.76
N ASN A 172 6.94 -1.02 -32.70
CA ASN A 172 8.31 -0.51 -32.66
C ASN A 172 9.08 -0.91 -31.38
N ILE A 173 8.79 -2.09 -30.82
CA ILE A 173 9.58 -2.65 -29.73
C ILE A 173 10.99 -2.99 -30.25
N PRO A 174 12.07 -2.68 -29.50
CA PRO A 174 13.43 -2.96 -29.93
C PRO A 174 13.61 -4.43 -30.36
N LYS A 175 14.18 -4.64 -31.54
CA LYS A 175 14.38 -5.97 -32.15
C LYS A 175 14.98 -7.00 -31.19
N LYS A 176 15.93 -6.57 -30.34
CA LYS A 176 16.55 -7.43 -29.32
C LYS A 176 15.55 -7.98 -28.28
N ILE A 177 14.57 -7.19 -27.86
CA ILE A 177 13.53 -7.63 -26.91
C ILE A 177 12.58 -8.60 -27.61
N VAL A 178 12.17 -8.30 -28.84
CA VAL A 178 11.30 -9.16 -29.65
C VAL A 178 11.97 -10.51 -29.92
N SER A 179 13.25 -10.51 -30.31
CA SER A 179 14.05 -11.72 -30.54
C SER A 179 14.18 -12.56 -29.27
N TRP A 180 14.49 -11.92 -28.12
CA TRP A 180 14.51 -12.63 -26.84
C TRP A 180 13.17 -13.29 -26.50
N ILE A 181 12.05 -12.58 -26.68
CA ILE A 181 10.70 -13.11 -26.42
C ILE A 181 10.42 -14.32 -27.31
N HIS A 182 10.77 -14.24 -28.60
CA HIS A 182 10.66 -15.37 -29.54
C HIS A 182 11.48 -16.58 -29.06
N GLN A 183 12.76 -16.37 -28.77
CA GLN A 183 13.68 -17.43 -28.34
C GLN A 183 13.27 -18.07 -27.01
N TYR A 184 12.69 -17.28 -26.11
CA TYR A 184 12.17 -17.74 -24.82
C TYR A 184 10.86 -18.54 -24.96
N LEU A 185 9.94 -18.11 -25.82
CA LEU A 185 8.65 -18.78 -25.98
C LEU A 185 8.75 -20.05 -26.83
N ARG A 186 9.75 -20.14 -27.72
CA ARG A 186 10.02 -21.31 -28.56
C ARG A 186 10.59 -22.49 -27.75
N SER A 187 10.18 -23.71 -28.12
CA SER A 187 10.72 -24.99 -27.62
C SER A 187 10.81 -25.07 -26.10
N ARG A 188 9.73 -24.67 -25.42
CA ARG A 188 9.61 -24.85 -23.97
C ARG A 188 9.21 -26.29 -23.68
N ARG A 189 9.87 -26.92 -22.72
CA ARG A 189 9.55 -28.29 -22.30
C ARG A 189 8.84 -28.24 -20.96
N VAL A 190 7.60 -28.69 -20.96
CA VAL A 190 6.74 -28.69 -19.78
C VAL A 190 6.76 -30.09 -19.17
N GLN A 191 7.12 -30.17 -17.88
CA GLN A 191 7.14 -31.41 -17.12
C GLN A 191 5.99 -31.45 -16.11
N LEU A 192 5.21 -32.53 -16.11
CA LEU A 192 4.22 -32.84 -15.08
C LEU A 192 4.73 -34.02 -14.26
N LYS A 193 4.92 -33.82 -12.95
CA LYS A 193 5.30 -34.88 -12.02
C LYS A 193 4.04 -35.50 -11.42
N THR A 194 3.86 -36.80 -11.61
CA THR A 194 2.83 -37.62 -10.95
C THR A 194 3.50 -38.55 -9.92
N GLU A 195 2.71 -39.27 -9.10
CA GLU A 195 3.25 -40.10 -8.00
C GLU A 195 4.18 -41.25 -8.43
N GLY A 196 4.29 -41.56 -9.73
CA GLY A 196 5.20 -42.60 -10.24
C GLY A 196 5.88 -42.30 -11.58
N SER A 197 5.59 -41.17 -12.24
CA SER A 197 6.19 -40.85 -13.54
C SER A 197 6.28 -39.34 -13.81
N THR A 198 7.24 -38.96 -14.67
CA THR A 198 7.34 -37.60 -15.21
C THR A 198 6.92 -37.62 -16.67
N ILE A 199 5.92 -36.83 -17.01
CA ILE A 199 5.47 -36.63 -18.39
C ILE A 199 6.08 -35.32 -18.88
N GLU A 200 6.79 -35.36 -20.02
CA GLU A 200 7.39 -34.18 -20.66
C GLU A 200 6.72 -33.93 -22.01
N ILE A 201 6.33 -32.68 -22.26
CA ILE A 201 5.67 -32.25 -23.49
C ILE A 201 6.35 -30.97 -23.98
N GLU A 202 6.65 -30.89 -25.26
CA GLU A 202 7.10 -29.64 -25.88
C GLU A 202 5.90 -28.74 -26.19
N VAL A 203 6.01 -27.48 -25.79
CA VAL A 203 4.95 -26.47 -25.94
C VAL A 203 5.50 -25.26 -26.67
N SER A 204 4.93 -24.97 -27.84
CA SER A 204 5.29 -23.85 -28.71
C SER A 204 4.32 -22.66 -28.65
N GLU A 205 3.11 -22.86 -28.13
CA GLU A 205 2.07 -21.84 -28.02
C GLU A 205 1.75 -21.46 -26.56
N GLY A 206 1.06 -20.34 -26.39
CA GLY A 206 0.60 -19.86 -25.09
C GLY A 206 1.67 -19.20 -24.23
N LEU A 207 1.23 -18.40 -23.27
CA LEU A 207 2.08 -17.68 -22.33
C LEU A 207 2.17 -18.46 -21.00
N PRO A 208 3.38 -18.76 -20.49
CA PRO A 208 3.51 -19.58 -19.28
C PRO A 208 3.00 -18.87 -18.01
N GLN A 209 2.05 -19.50 -17.34
CA GLN A 209 1.39 -18.98 -16.12
C GLN A 209 2.35 -19.02 -14.92
N GLY A 210 2.95 -17.88 -14.58
CA GLY A 210 3.97 -17.76 -13.52
C GLY A 210 5.24 -17.06 -13.99
N CYS A 211 5.40 -16.83 -15.30
CA CYS A 211 6.44 -15.97 -15.83
C CYS A 211 6.11 -14.49 -15.52
N PRO A 212 7.08 -13.69 -15.01
CA PRO A 212 6.87 -12.27 -14.75
C PRO A 212 6.48 -11.43 -15.98
N LEU A 213 6.90 -11.85 -17.18
CA LEU A 213 6.70 -11.13 -18.44
C LEU A 213 5.35 -11.43 -19.10
N SER A 214 4.81 -12.64 -18.91
CA SER A 214 3.58 -13.10 -19.57
C SER A 214 2.37 -12.17 -19.40
N PRO A 215 2.09 -11.58 -18.22
CA PRO A 215 0.94 -10.71 -18.10
C PRO A 215 1.03 -9.42 -18.94
N LEU A 216 2.23 -8.84 -19.05
CA LEU A 216 2.46 -7.66 -19.88
C LEU A 216 2.29 -7.99 -21.37
N LEU A 217 2.79 -9.15 -21.80
CA LEU A 217 2.62 -9.64 -23.17
C LEU A 217 1.15 -9.88 -23.51
N PHE A 218 0.36 -10.40 -22.56
CA PHE A 218 -1.07 -10.59 -22.76
C PHE A 218 -1.80 -9.25 -22.95
N ASN A 219 -1.49 -8.24 -22.15
CA ASN A 219 -2.08 -6.90 -22.32
C ASN A 219 -1.74 -6.30 -23.70
N LEU A 220 -0.49 -6.46 -24.18
CA LEU A 220 -0.08 -6.00 -25.51
C LEU A 220 -0.77 -6.80 -26.63
N TYR A 221 -0.99 -8.10 -26.40
CA TYR A 221 -1.70 -8.97 -27.34
C TYR A 221 -3.14 -8.52 -27.58
N THR A 222 -3.83 -8.15 -26.49
CA THR A 222 -5.25 -7.76 -26.50
C THR A 222 -5.47 -6.24 -26.66
N ALA A 223 -4.40 -5.44 -26.77
CA ALA A 223 -4.50 -3.97 -26.78
C ALA A 223 -5.45 -3.45 -27.87
N SER A 224 -5.43 -4.04 -29.06
CA SER A 224 -6.29 -3.63 -30.17
C SER A 224 -7.79 -3.89 -29.94
N LEU A 225 -8.18 -4.70 -28.94
CA LEU A 225 -9.61 -4.88 -28.62
C LEU A 225 -10.24 -3.60 -28.08
N HIS A 226 -9.44 -2.70 -27.51
CA HIS A 226 -9.94 -1.42 -26.99
C HIS A 226 -10.36 -0.46 -28.10
N GLU A 227 -9.97 -0.70 -29.36
CA GLU A 227 -10.43 0.04 -30.54
C GLU A 227 -11.94 -0.16 -30.80
N LEU A 228 -12.55 -1.19 -30.21
CA LEU A 228 -14.00 -1.42 -30.24
C LEU A 228 -14.77 -0.47 -29.32
N SER A 229 -14.08 0.31 -28.48
CA SER A 229 -14.73 1.28 -27.60
C SER A 229 -15.26 2.46 -28.41
N THR A 230 -16.48 2.88 -28.11
CA THR A 230 -17.14 4.05 -28.69
C THR A 230 -17.60 4.98 -27.56
N GLU A 231 -18.21 6.11 -27.89
CA GLU A 231 -18.77 7.02 -26.88
C GLU A 231 -19.80 6.34 -25.96
N ASP A 232 -20.57 5.40 -26.49
CA ASP A 232 -21.63 4.72 -25.76
C ASP A 232 -21.24 3.30 -25.29
N VAL A 233 -20.06 2.80 -25.67
CA VAL A 233 -19.55 1.47 -25.27
C VAL A 233 -18.10 1.57 -24.80
N GLU A 234 -17.86 1.41 -23.51
CA GLU A 234 -16.50 1.41 -22.94
C GLU A 234 -16.04 -0.02 -22.65
N LEU A 235 -14.94 -0.48 -23.26
CA LEU A 235 -14.31 -1.76 -22.93
C LEU A 235 -13.31 -1.61 -21.78
N VAL A 236 -13.56 -2.33 -20.70
CA VAL A 236 -12.71 -2.39 -19.51
C VAL A 236 -12.08 -3.77 -19.42
N GLN A 237 -10.79 -3.84 -19.12
CA GLN A 237 -10.04 -5.08 -19.05
C GLN A 237 -9.24 -5.19 -17.76
N PHE A 238 -9.32 -6.34 -17.09
CA PHE A 238 -8.35 -6.73 -16.07
C PHE A 238 -7.81 -8.12 -16.41
N ALA A 239 -6.67 -8.16 -17.09
CA ALA A 239 -6.11 -9.40 -17.62
C ALA A 239 -7.11 -10.11 -18.55
N ASP A 240 -7.48 -11.35 -18.24
CA ASP A 240 -8.45 -12.17 -18.97
C ASP A 240 -9.92 -11.89 -18.62
N ASP A 241 -10.19 -11.13 -17.55
CA ASP A 241 -11.52 -10.66 -17.19
C ASP A 241 -11.86 -9.37 -17.96
N PHE A 242 -12.85 -9.42 -18.84
CA PHE A 242 -13.33 -8.26 -19.60
C PHE A 242 -14.71 -7.82 -19.13
N ALA A 243 -14.95 -6.51 -19.12
CA ALA A 243 -16.26 -5.92 -18.90
C ALA A 243 -16.52 -4.84 -19.96
N ALA A 244 -17.71 -4.83 -20.56
CA ALA A 244 -18.14 -3.76 -21.46
C ALA A 244 -19.28 -2.98 -20.83
N ILE A 245 -19.14 -1.66 -20.73
CA ILE A 245 -20.15 -0.76 -20.20
C ILE A 245 -20.89 -0.16 -21.39
N VAL A 246 -22.13 -0.58 -21.60
CA VAL A 246 -22.99 -0.13 -22.69
C VAL A 246 -24.00 0.85 -22.12
N THR A 247 -24.02 2.07 -22.64
CA THR A 247 -25.02 3.09 -22.30
C THR A 247 -25.97 3.34 -23.46
N ALA A 248 -27.23 3.69 -23.18
CA ALA A 248 -28.25 3.98 -24.20
C ALA A 248 -29.37 4.85 -23.61
N ASN A 249 -30.25 5.40 -24.44
CA ASN A 249 -31.40 6.17 -23.96
C ASN A 249 -32.59 5.27 -23.57
N THR A 250 -32.67 4.09 -24.18
CA THR A 250 -33.73 3.09 -23.93
C THR A 250 -33.17 1.70 -23.65
N VAL A 251 -34.01 0.84 -23.07
CA VAL A 251 -33.62 -0.53 -22.70
C VAL A 251 -33.46 -1.41 -23.94
N GLU A 252 -34.26 -1.15 -24.96
CA GLU A 252 -34.26 -1.80 -26.26
C GLU A 252 -32.97 -1.48 -27.01
N GLU A 253 -32.64 -0.19 -27.11
CA GLU A 253 -31.40 0.30 -27.71
C GLU A 253 -30.16 -0.25 -26.98
N ALA A 254 -30.19 -0.33 -25.64
CA ALA A 254 -29.11 -0.96 -24.88
C ALA A 254 -28.91 -2.43 -25.29
N GLY A 255 -30.01 -3.18 -25.48
CA GLY A 255 -29.99 -4.57 -25.93
C GLY A 255 -29.43 -4.73 -27.35
N GLU A 256 -29.82 -3.86 -28.27
CA GLU A 256 -29.31 -3.83 -29.65
C GLU A 256 -27.81 -3.53 -29.67
N ARG A 257 -27.36 -2.50 -28.94
CA ARG A 257 -25.94 -2.15 -28.80
C ARG A 257 -25.13 -3.28 -28.17
N CYS A 258 -25.68 -3.96 -27.16
CA CYS A 258 -25.02 -5.14 -26.58
C CYS A 258 -24.80 -6.24 -27.63
N ASN A 259 -25.81 -6.54 -28.46
CA ASN A 259 -25.67 -7.56 -29.52
C ASN A 259 -24.67 -7.15 -30.60
N ALA A 260 -24.68 -5.88 -31.03
CA ALA A 260 -23.72 -5.36 -31.99
C ALA A 260 -22.28 -5.47 -31.46
N PHE A 261 -22.04 -4.99 -30.24
CA PHE A 261 -20.74 -5.09 -29.58
C PHE A 261 -20.28 -6.55 -29.42
N LEU A 262 -21.18 -7.45 -28.99
CA LEU A 262 -20.86 -8.87 -28.83
C LEU A 262 -20.45 -9.53 -30.15
N ALA A 263 -21.04 -9.13 -31.28
CA ALA A 263 -20.67 -9.63 -32.59
C ALA A 263 -19.26 -9.15 -33.00
N GLU A 264 -18.96 -7.87 -32.80
CA GLU A 264 -17.65 -7.28 -33.13
C GLU A 264 -16.52 -7.82 -32.25
N ILE A 265 -16.71 -7.85 -30.93
CA ILE A 265 -15.69 -8.38 -30.02
C ILE A 265 -15.46 -9.87 -30.26
N HIS A 266 -16.50 -10.61 -30.65
CA HIS A 266 -16.34 -12.02 -31.02
C HIS A 266 -15.44 -12.19 -32.25
N ALA A 267 -15.66 -11.41 -33.31
CA ALA A 267 -14.81 -11.45 -34.50
C ALA A 267 -13.35 -11.10 -34.17
N SER A 268 -13.14 -10.03 -33.39
CA SER A 268 -11.82 -9.57 -32.98
C SER A 268 -11.08 -10.56 -32.06
N LEU A 269 -11.79 -11.20 -31.12
CA LEU A 269 -11.22 -12.26 -30.28
C LEU A 269 -10.84 -13.49 -31.12
N THR A 270 -11.68 -13.86 -32.09
CA THR A 270 -11.39 -14.98 -33.00
C THR A 270 -10.13 -14.73 -33.83
N ALA A 271 -9.94 -13.50 -34.31
CA ALA A 271 -8.70 -13.10 -35.00
C ALA A 271 -7.46 -13.21 -34.11
N LEU A 272 -7.63 -13.02 -32.79
CA LEU A 272 -6.59 -13.24 -31.77
C LEU A 272 -6.53 -14.69 -31.25
N ASN A 273 -7.23 -15.65 -31.86
CA ASN A 273 -7.30 -17.03 -31.38
C ASN A 273 -7.82 -17.16 -29.92
N LEU A 274 -8.61 -16.20 -29.46
CA LEU A 274 -9.26 -16.19 -28.15
C LEU A 274 -10.73 -16.57 -28.28
N ARG A 275 -11.29 -17.19 -27.23
CA ARG A 275 -12.69 -17.63 -27.20
C ARG A 275 -13.37 -17.18 -25.91
N VAL A 276 -14.59 -16.68 -26.03
CA VAL A 276 -15.46 -16.34 -24.90
C VAL A 276 -16.28 -17.58 -24.50
N SER A 277 -16.54 -17.77 -23.21
CA SER A 277 -17.52 -18.77 -22.74
C SER A 277 -18.87 -18.12 -22.48
N PRO A 278 -19.90 -18.32 -23.34
CA PRO A 278 -21.22 -17.73 -23.13
C PRO A 278 -21.85 -18.10 -21.79
N GLN A 279 -21.61 -19.32 -21.31
CA GLN A 279 -22.21 -19.85 -20.07
C GLN A 279 -21.60 -19.26 -18.79
N LYS A 280 -20.42 -18.65 -18.89
CA LYS A 280 -19.75 -17.97 -17.77
C LYS A 280 -19.86 -16.45 -17.86
N SER A 281 -20.14 -15.93 -19.05
CA SER A 281 -20.48 -14.54 -19.26
C SER A 281 -21.83 -14.20 -18.62
N ALA A 282 -21.98 -12.97 -18.16
CA ALA A 282 -23.21 -12.49 -17.55
C ALA A 282 -23.44 -11.02 -17.90
N ILE A 283 -24.70 -10.58 -17.89
CA ILE A 283 -25.04 -9.17 -18.10
C ILE A 283 -25.84 -8.67 -16.91
N ILE A 284 -25.44 -7.53 -16.33
CA ILE A 284 -26.27 -6.83 -15.35
C ILE A 284 -26.88 -5.59 -16.01
N PRO A 285 -28.22 -5.50 -16.13
CA PRO A 285 -28.89 -4.28 -16.55
C PRO A 285 -29.10 -3.35 -15.35
N PHE A 286 -28.31 -2.28 -15.26
CA PHE A 286 -28.39 -1.26 -14.21
C PHE A 286 -29.52 -0.25 -14.49
N THR A 287 -30.75 -0.76 -14.60
CA THR A 287 -31.96 0.01 -14.87
C THR A 287 -33.06 -0.29 -13.86
N ARG A 288 -33.97 0.66 -13.64
CA ARG A 288 -35.22 0.46 -12.90
C ARG A 288 -36.36 -0.09 -13.78
N LYS A 289 -36.20 -0.05 -15.10
CA LYS A 289 -37.21 -0.54 -16.07
C LYS A 289 -37.20 -2.07 -16.17
N ARG A 290 -38.29 -2.63 -16.70
CA ARG A 290 -38.38 -4.08 -17.00
C ARG A 290 -37.46 -4.41 -18.17
N THR A 291 -36.83 -5.58 -18.11
CA THR A 291 -35.85 -6.05 -19.11
C THR A 291 -36.20 -7.43 -19.67
N ASP A 292 -37.40 -7.94 -19.35
CA ASP A 292 -37.83 -9.31 -19.65
C ASP A 292 -38.03 -9.57 -21.14
N HIS A 293 -38.20 -8.52 -21.94
CA HIS A 293 -38.33 -8.57 -23.40
C HIS A 293 -36.98 -8.49 -24.12
N VAL A 294 -35.93 -8.00 -23.47
CA VAL A 294 -34.60 -7.87 -24.08
C VAL A 294 -33.97 -9.25 -24.28
N ARG A 295 -33.42 -9.49 -25.47
CA ARG A 295 -32.76 -10.75 -25.84
C ARG A 295 -31.35 -10.45 -26.32
N ILE A 296 -30.36 -10.85 -25.53
CA ILE A 296 -28.94 -10.69 -25.87
C ILE A 296 -28.34 -12.08 -26.11
N ARG A 297 -27.65 -12.24 -27.24
CA ARG A 297 -27.10 -13.53 -27.67
C ARG A 297 -25.63 -13.41 -28.05
N LEU A 298 -24.86 -14.45 -27.73
CA LEU A 298 -23.49 -14.66 -28.17
C LEU A 298 -23.42 -16.07 -28.76
N HIS A 299 -23.00 -16.20 -30.03
CA HIS A 299 -23.03 -17.47 -30.77
C HIS A 299 -24.42 -18.12 -30.89
N GLY A 300 -25.49 -17.33 -30.91
CA GLY A 300 -26.85 -17.84 -30.89
C GLY A 300 -27.33 -18.35 -29.52
N GLU A 301 -26.42 -18.52 -28.56
CA GLU A 301 -26.75 -18.80 -27.16
C GLU A 301 -27.17 -17.52 -26.43
N ARG A 302 -28.20 -17.62 -25.59
CA ARG A 302 -28.71 -16.49 -24.81
C ARG A 302 -27.83 -16.27 -23.57
N ILE A 303 -27.35 -15.04 -23.37
CA ILE A 303 -26.69 -14.65 -22.11
C ILE A 303 -27.77 -14.24 -21.10
N GLU A 304 -27.64 -14.72 -19.86
CA GLU A 304 -28.59 -14.42 -18.79
C GLU A 304 -28.42 -12.98 -18.27
N LEU A 305 -29.55 -12.29 -18.06
CA LEU A 305 -29.59 -11.01 -17.36
C LEU A 305 -29.63 -11.28 -15.85
N ALA A 306 -28.52 -11.06 -15.17
CA ALA A 306 -28.38 -11.29 -13.75
C ALA A 306 -28.65 -10.01 -12.93
N ASN A 307 -29.12 -10.18 -11.69
CA ASN A 307 -29.24 -9.08 -10.74
C ASN A 307 -27.96 -8.84 -9.92
N THR A 308 -27.07 -9.85 -9.88
CA THR A 308 -25.80 -9.78 -9.16
C THR A 308 -24.72 -10.56 -9.89
N HIS A 309 -23.48 -10.06 -9.90
CA HIS A 309 -22.35 -10.75 -10.52
C HIS A 309 -21.06 -10.48 -9.73
N PRO A 310 -20.28 -11.51 -9.36
CA PRO A 310 -18.93 -11.34 -8.83
C PRO A 310 -17.96 -10.90 -9.95
N TYR A 311 -17.44 -9.68 -9.86
CA TYR A 311 -16.45 -9.15 -10.79
C TYR A 311 -15.18 -8.77 -10.02
N LEU A 312 -14.05 -9.38 -10.39
CA LEU A 312 -12.73 -9.19 -9.78
C LEU A 312 -12.66 -9.43 -8.26
N GLY A 313 -13.65 -10.11 -7.68
CA GLY A 313 -13.77 -10.35 -6.24
C GLY A 313 -14.76 -9.42 -5.52
N TYR A 314 -15.30 -8.43 -6.21
CA TYR A 314 -16.37 -7.55 -5.74
C TYR A 314 -17.73 -8.06 -6.23
N VAL A 315 -18.76 -8.07 -5.38
CA VAL A 315 -20.11 -8.49 -5.80
C VAL A 315 -20.92 -7.27 -6.20
N LEU A 316 -21.07 -7.05 -7.50
CA LEU A 316 -21.93 -6.00 -8.05
C LEU A 316 -23.39 -6.43 -7.93
N ASP A 317 -24.24 -5.52 -7.46
CA ASP A 317 -25.68 -5.68 -7.44
C ASP A 317 -26.34 -4.59 -8.31
N ARG A 318 -27.45 -4.92 -8.95
CA ARG A 318 -28.18 -4.06 -9.91
C ARG A 318 -28.49 -2.65 -9.38
N ASN A 319 -28.65 -2.50 -8.06
CA ASN A 319 -28.98 -1.23 -7.43
C ASN A 319 -27.76 -0.49 -6.87
N LEU A 320 -26.56 -1.10 -6.94
CA LEU A 320 -25.34 -0.61 -6.29
C LEU A 320 -25.56 -0.32 -4.80
N ALA A 321 -26.37 -1.14 -4.12
CA ALA A 321 -26.60 -1.02 -2.68
C ALA A 321 -25.41 -1.55 -1.85
N HIS A 322 -24.48 -2.26 -2.48
CA HIS A 322 -23.26 -2.85 -1.92
C HIS A 322 -23.50 -3.90 -0.82
N ARG A 323 -24.78 -4.22 -0.51
CA ARG A 323 -25.18 -5.13 0.56
C ARG A 323 -24.59 -6.53 0.36
N LYS A 324 -24.72 -7.07 -0.84
CA LYS A 324 -24.26 -8.42 -1.17
C LYS A 324 -22.74 -8.55 -1.11
N HIS A 325 -22.02 -7.48 -1.46
CA HIS A 325 -20.57 -7.43 -1.30
C HIS A 325 -20.16 -7.44 0.17
N ILE A 326 -20.77 -6.56 0.98
CA ILE A 326 -20.50 -6.46 2.43
C ILE A 326 -20.80 -7.78 3.14
N GLU A 327 -21.90 -8.45 2.80
CA GLU A 327 -22.23 -9.79 3.32
C GLU A 327 -21.15 -10.82 2.94
N SER A 328 -20.74 -10.86 1.67
CA SER A 328 -19.70 -11.77 1.17
C SER A 328 -18.34 -11.58 1.86
N VAL A 329 -17.89 -10.33 2.08
CA VAL A 329 -16.61 -10.07 2.76
C VAL A 329 -16.69 -10.34 4.26
N THR A 330 -17.83 -10.05 4.90
CA THR A 330 -18.07 -10.32 6.33
C THR A 330 -18.06 -11.82 6.60
N ASP A 331 -18.71 -12.63 5.75
CA ASP A 331 -18.72 -14.09 5.87
C ASP A 331 -17.32 -14.69 5.70
N LYS A 332 -16.57 -14.24 4.68
CA LYS A 332 -15.20 -14.70 4.43
C LYS A 332 -14.27 -14.33 5.59
N ALA A 333 -14.41 -13.11 6.13
CA ALA A 333 -13.63 -12.64 7.27
C ALA A 333 -14.04 -13.33 8.58
N GLY A 334 -15.32 -13.63 8.79
CA GLY A 334 -15.84 -14.38 9.93
C GLY A 334 -15.29 -15.80 10.02
N LYS A 335 -15.12 -16.49 8.89
CA LYS A 335 -14.43 -17.80 8.83
C LYS A 335 -12.99 -17.70 9.34
N LYS A 336 -12.28 -16.60 9.05
CA LYS A 336 -10.91 -16.37 9.55
C LYS A 336 -10.89 -16.01 11.03
N LEU A 337 -11.91 -15.31 11.54
CA LEU A 337 -12.09 -15.09 12.97
C LEU A 337 -12.23 -16.42 13.73
N GLY A 338 -12.99 -17.38 13.20
CA GLY A 338 -13.09 -18.72 13.79
C GLY A 338 -11.73 -19.38 14.01
N LEU A 339 -10.85 -19.33 13.01
CA LEU A 339 -9.47 -19.85 13.11
C LEU A 339 -8.64 -19.05 14.12
N MET A 340 -8.76 -17.72 14.14
CA MET A 340 -8.02 -16.87 15.08
C MET A 340 -8.42 -17.16 16.53
N LYS A 341 -9.68 -17.45 16.80
CA LYS A 341 -10.16 -17.83 18.14
C LYS A 341 -9.47 -19.09 18.69
N MET A 342 -9.03 -19.99 17.83
CA MET A 342 -8.25 -21.17 18.25
C MET A 342 -6.87 -20.79 18.78
N LEU A 343 -6.31 -19.67 18.29
CA LEU A 343 -5.00 -19.13 18.71
C LEU A 343 -5.11 -18.20 19.92
N SER A 344 -6.31 -17.75 20.28
CA SER A 344 -6.54 -16.78 21.36
C SER A 344 -6.82 -17.42 22.72
N ARG A 345 -6.36 -18.65 22.96
CA ARG A 345 -6.55 -19.34 24.26
C ARG A 345 -5.92 -18.55 25.42
N ARG A 346 -6.50 -18.65 26.62
CA ARG A 346 -6.12 -17.83 27.78
C ARG A 346 -4.67 -18.08 28.23
N SER A 347 -4.31 -19.35 28.47
CA SER A 347 -3.03 -19.79 29.04
C SER A 347 -1.97 -20.23 28.01
N SER A 348 -2.38 -20.66 26.81
CA SER A 348 -1.48 -21.20 25.78
C SER A 348 -1.60 -20.50 24.42
N GLY A 349 -2.29 -19.36 24.37
CA GLY A 349 -2.53 -18.61 23.14
C GLY A 349 -1.40 -17.66 22.78
N ALA A 350 -1.43 -17.14 21.55
CA ALA A 350 -0.49 -16.12 21.10
C ALA A 350 -0.67 -14.80 21.87
N SER A 351 0.37 -13.95 21.85
CA SER A 351 0.32 -12.66 22.52
C SER A 351 -0.72 -11.72 21.88
N PRO A 352 -1.36 -10.82 22.65
CA PRO A 352 -2.36 -9.89 22.11
C PRO A 352 -1.85 -9.06 20.93
N GLU A 353 -0.60 -8.57 20.97
CA GLU A 353 0.02 -7.86 19.84
C GLU A 353 0.07 -8.75 18.57
N THR A 354 0.43 -10.02 18.72
CA THR A 354 0.48 -10.98 17.60
C THR A 354 -0.91 -11.27 17.06
N LEU A 355 -1.90 -11.48 17.93
CA LEU A 355 -3.28 -11.72 17.53
C LEU A 355 -3.90 -10.51 16.83
N LEU A 356 -3.61 -9.29 17.28
CA LEU A 356 -4.03 -8.07 16.57
C LEU A 356 -3.37 -7.96 15.19
N LYS A 357 -2.07 -8.29 15.06
CA LYS A 357 -1.39 -8.34 13.75
C LYS A 357 -2.05 -9.37 12.82
N ILE A 358 -2.34 -10.57 13.32
CA ILE A 358 -3.04 -11.63 12.57
C ILE A 358 -4.45 -11.17 12.17
N GLY A 359 -5.22 -10.59 13.09
CA GLY A 359 -6.56 -10.07 12.85
C GLY A 359 -6.54 -8.97 11.78
N ASN A 360 -5.61 -8.03 11.88
CA ASN A 360 -5.44 -6.96 10.88
C ASN A 360 -5.04 -7.52 9.51
N ALA A 361 -4.13 -8.50 9.47
CA ALA A 361 -3.61 -9.08 8.23
C ALA A 361 -4.61 -10.03 7.53
N LEU A 362 -5.44 -10.77 8.26
CA LEU A 362 -6.31 -11.83 7.70
C LEU A 362 -7.80 -11.49 7.72
N ILE A 363 -8.28 -10.73 8.71
CA ILE A 363 -9.70 -10.40 8.91
C ILE A 363 -9.96 -8.99 8.39
N ARG A 364 -9.27 -7.98 8.93
CA ARG A 364 -9.48 -6.57 8.55
C ARG A 364 -9.18 -6.33 7.08
N SER A 365 -8.06 -6.85 6.57
CA SER A 365 -7.70 -6.76 5.14
C SER A 365 -8.78 -7.31 4.18
N ARG A 366 -9.58 -8.30 4.62
CA ARG A 366 -10.70 -8.84 3.83
C ARG A 366 -11.92 -7.94 3.87
N MET A 367 -12.22 -7.35 5.03
CA MET A 367 -13.29 -6.36 5.19
C MET A 367 -13.02 -5.08 4.38
N GLU A 368 -11.76 -4.68 4.26
CA GLU A 368 -11.33 -3.47 3.55
C GLU A 368 -11.39 -3.59 2.01
N TYR A 369 -11.58 -4.79 1.46
CA TYR A 369 -11.56 -5.00 0.01
C TYR A 369 -12.78 -4.35 -0.65
N GLY A 370 -12.55 -3.33 -1.47
CA GLY A 370 -13.59 -2.52 -2.12
C GLY A 370 -14.09 -1.33 -1.29
N ALA A 371 -13.41 -0.94 -0.20
CA ALA A 371 -13.82 0.15 0.68
C ALA A 371 -14.02 1.49 -0.06
N SER A 372 -13.22 1.76 -1.10
CA SER A 372 -13.35 2.94 -1.98
C SER A 372 -14.60 2.95 -2.85
N ILE A 373 -15.34 1.84 -2.89
CA ILE A 373 -16.55 1.68 -3.69
C ILE A 373 -17.77 1.72 -2.78
N PHE A 374 -17.78 0.94 -1.68
CA PHE A 374 -18.96 0.82 -0.81
C PHE A 374 -19.00 1.82 0.35
N GLY A 375 -18.10 2.79 0.42
CA GLY A 375 -17.95 3.66 1.59
C GLY A 375 -19.21 4.47 1.95
N ASN A 376 -20.10 4.73 0.99
CA ASN A 376 -21.40 5.39 1.18
C ASN A 376 -22.57 4.40 1.33
N ALA A 377 -22.28 3.10 1.48
CA ALA A 377 -23.32 2.11 1.76
C ALA A 377 -24.07 2.45 3.06
N ALA A 378 -25.32 2.01 3.16
CA ALA A 378 -26.15 2.27 4.33
C ALA A 378 -25.44 1.93 5.66
N ALA A 379 -25.60 2.79 6.67
CA ALA A 379 -24.93 2.64 7.97
C ALA A 379 -25.17 1.26 8.62
N THR A 380 -26.35 0.66 8.41
CA THR A 380 -26.68 -0.69 8.87
C THR A 380 -25.79 -1.77 8.24
N ASN A 381 -25.40 -1.62 6.97
CA ASN A 381 -24.47 -2.51 6.30
C ASN A 381 -23.02 -2.26 6.77
N LEU A 382 -22.58 -1.01 6.87
CA LEU A 382 -21.24 -0.67 7.38
C LEU A 382 -21.03 -1.15 8.82
N ASN A 383 -22.08 -1.12 9.65
CA ASN A 383 -22.03 -1.62 11.01
C ASN A 383 -21.71 -3.13 11.09
N LYS A 384 -22.03 -3.93 10.07
CA LYS A 384 -21.64 -5.36 10.03
C LYS A 384 -20.11 -5.52 10.09
N LEU A 385 -19.37 -4.63 9.42
CA LEU A 385 -17.91 -4.60 9.45
C LEU A 385 -17.40 -4.18 10.85
N GLN A 386 -18.04 -3.18 11.47
CA GLN A 386 -17.69 -2.74 12.83
C GLN A 386 -17.91 -3.86 13.86
N VAL A 387 -19.02 -4.58 13.77
CA VAL A 387 -19.32 -5.71 14.67
C VAL A 387 -18.25 -6.80 14.54
N LEU A 388 -17.84 -7.13 13.31
CA LEU A 388 -16.78 -8.12 13.10
C LEU A 388 -15.41 -7.62 13.58
N GLN A 389 -15.10 -6.32 13.41
CA GLN A 389 -13.91 -5.70 13.99
C GLN A 389 -13.89 -5.86 15.50
N ASN A 390 -14.99 -5.51 16.16
CA ASN A 390 -15.15 -5.64 17.61
C ASN A 390 -14.90 -7.08 18.05
N ALA A 391 -15.49 -8.06 17.37
CA ALA A 391 -15.38 -9.47 17.73
C ALA A 391 -13.93 -9.99 17.69
N TYR A 392 -13.14 -9.61 16.68
CA TYR A 392 -11.74 -10.05 16.63
C TYR A 392 -10.87 -9.32 17.65
N ILE A 393 -11.10 -8.02 17.90
CA ILE A 393 -10.34 -7.29 18.93
C ILE A 393 -10.65 -7.83 20.32
N ARG A 394 -11.93 -8.14 20.63
CA ARG A 394 -12.30 -8.81 21.90
C ARG A 394 -11.56 -10.14 22.06
N SER A 395 -11.50 -10.93 20.98
CA SER A 395 -10.80 -12.22 21.00
C SER A 395 -9.28 -12.04 21.18
N ALA A 396 -8.67 -11.07 20.51
CA ALA A 396 -7.23 -10.82 20.58
C ALA A 396 -6.78 -10.31 21.95
N MET A 397 -7.56 -9.41 22.55
CA MET A 397 -7.24 -8.74 23.81
C MET A 397 -7.86 -9.43 25.04
N ASN A 398 -8.70 -10.45 24.82
CA ASN A 398 -9.46 -11.16 25.86
C ASN A 398 -10.41 -10.26 26.67
N TYR A 399 -11.04 -9.28 25.99
CA TYR A 399 -12.03 -8.38 26.56
C TYR A 399 -13.40 -9.04 26.73
N LEU A 400 -14.13 -8.64 27.77
CA LEU A 400 -15.51 -9.06 28.01
C LEU A 400 -16.44 -8.46 26.96
N ASN A 401 -17.61 -9.05 26.72
CA ASN A 401 -18.60 -8.51 25.78
C ASN A 401 -19.14 -7.13 26.21
N SER A 402 -19.12 -6.84 27.52
CA SER A 402 -19.56 -5.57 28.09
C SER A 402 -18.58 -4.43 27.89
N THR A 403 -17.30 -4.69 27.57
CA THR A 403 -16.29 -3.63 27.40
C THR A 403 -16.70 -2.67 26.29
N PRO A 404 -16.73 -1.34 26.54
CA PRO A 404 -17.10 -0.35 25.54
C PRO A 404 -16.21 -0.41 24.31
N VAL A 405 -16.81 -0.27 23.12
CA VAL A 405 -16.12 -0.43 21.84
C VAL A 405 -14.99 0.59 21.68
N HIS A 406 -15.23 1.86 22.03
CA HIS A 406 -14.25 2.92 21.86
C HIS A 406 -13.02 2.76 22.76
N VAL A 407 -13.24 2.27 24.00
CA VAL A 407 -12.17 1.91 24.94
C VAL A 407 -11.29 0.80 24.36
N MET A 408 -11.90 -0.28 23.84
CA MET A 408 -11.13 -1.38 23.24
C MET A 408 -10.32 -0.94 22.02
N LEU A 409 -10.90 -0.10 21.16
CA LEU A 409 -10.22 0.43 19.98
C LEU A 409 -9.01 1.29 20.39
N ALA A 410 -9.18 2.18 21.37
CA ALA A 410 -8.10 3.01 21.90
C ALA A 410 -6.95 2.18 22.49
N GLU A 411 -7.25 1.18 23.33
CA GLU A 411 -6.26 0.31 23.97
C GLU A 411 -5.51 -0.60 22.97
N SER A 412 -6.18 -1.03 21.90
CA SER A 412 -5.59 -1.90 20.87
C SER A 412 -4.90 -1.14 19.74
N GLY A 413 -4.87 0.20 19.81
CA GLY A 413 -4.33 1.06 18.76
C GLY A 413 -5.07 0.95 17.43
N GLN A 414 -6.37 0.72 17.48
CA GLN A 414 -7.25 0.60 16.32
C GLN A 414 -8.19 1.81 16.22
N ILE A 415 -8.71 2.05 15.01
CA ILE A 415 -9.75 3.05 14.74
C ILE A 415 -11.04 2.34 14.31
N PRO A 416 -12.22 2.95 14.48
CA PRO A 416 -13.46 2.36 13.99
C PRO A 416 -13.44 2.19 12.46
N MET A 417 -14.25 1.24 11.96
CA MET A 417 -14.31 0.91 10.54
C MET A 417 -14.71 2.09 9.65
N GLU A 418 -15.53 3.00 10.16
CA GLU A 418 -15.89 4.25 9.48
C GLU A 418 -14.65 5.11 9.16
N GLN A 419 -13.87 5.47 10.18
CA GLN A 419 -12.61 6.21 10.03
C GLN A 419 -11.59 5.43 9.19
N ARG A 420 -11.60 4.09 9.29
CA ARG A 420 -10.71 3.25 8.48
C ARG A 420 -11.06 3.28 7.00
N ILE A 421 -12.35 3.22 6.66
CA ILE A 421 -12.85 3.33 5.29
C ILE A 421 -12.48 4.71 4.74
N ASP A 422 -12.74 5.79 5.49
CA ASP A 422 -12.36 7.15 5.09
C ASP A 422 -10.86 7.28 4.74
N SER A 423 -9.98 6.76 5.62
CA SER A 423 -8.53 6.71 5.36
C SER A 423 -8.16 5.98 4.06
N LEU A 424 -8.83 4.87 3.75
CA LEU A 424 -8.58 4.11 2.52
C LEU A 424 -9.05 4.88 1.28
N ASN A 425 -10.16 5.60 1.39
CA ASN A 425 -10.74 6.37 0.28
C ASN A 425 -9.90 7.59 -0.06
N LYS A 426 -9.52 8.37 0.96
CA LYS A 426 -8.60 9.51 0.79
C LYS A 426 -7.28 9.06 0.15
N ARG A 427 -6.75 7.90 0.55
CA ARG A 427 -5.56 7.32 -0.08
C ARG A 427 -5.78 6.95 -1.55
N GLU A 428 -6.93 6.39 -1.93
CA GLU A 428 -7.24 6.08 -3.33
C GLU A 428 -7.39 7.37 -4.15
N LEU A 429 -8.04 8.42 -3.60
CA LEU A 429 -8.16 9.73 -4.25
C LEU A 429 -6.78 10.36 -4.51
N ILE A 430 -5.95 10.46 -3.47
CA ILE A 430 -4.59 11.00 -3.57
C ILE A 430 -3.80 10.26 -4.66
N ARG A 431 -3.85 8.91 -4.65
CA ARG A 431 -3.17 8.09 -5.67
C ARG A 431 -3.75 8.29 -7.06
N ALA A 432 -5.06 8.35 -7.18
CA ALA A 432 -5.74 8.51 -8.46
C ALA A 432 -5.41 9.85 -9.12
N THR A 433 -5.39 10.93 -8.33
CA THR A 433 -4.95 12.27 -8.75
C THR A 433 -3.47 12.28 -9.10
N TRP A 434 -2.62 11.75 -8.21
CA TRP A 434 -1.16 11.78 -8.38
C TRP A 434 -0.68 11.00 -9.61
N TYR A 435 -1.16 9.77 -9.78
CA TYR A 435 -0.75 8.91 -10.89
C TYR A 435 -1.61 9.08 -12.14
N LYS A 436 -2.59 9.99 -12.13
CA LYS A 436 -3.56 10.19 -13.23
C LYS A 436 -4.16 8.87 -13.71
N THR A 437 -4.59 8.04 -12.75
CA THR A 437 -5.25 6.76 -13.07
C THR A 437 -6.57 7.02 -13.81
N PRO A 438 -7.21 6.02 -14.42
CA PRO A 438 -8.53 6.20 -15.05
C PRO A 438 -9.60 6.82 -14.13
N LEU A 439 -9.49 6.66 -12.80
CA LEU A 439 -10.38 7.33 -11.84
C LEU A 439 -10.24 8.85 -11.81
N SER A 440 -9.11 9.40 -12.26
CA SER A 440 -8.88 10.86 -12.28
C SER A 440 -9.87 11.61 -13.17
N LYS A 441 -10.45 10.95 -14.20
CA LYS A 441 -11.55 11.51 -15.00
C LYS A 441 -12.71 11.94 -14.10
N PHE A 442 -13.15 11.05 -13.20
CA PHE A 442 -14.26 11.33 -12.29
C PHE A 442 -13.88 12.42 -11.28
N ILE A 443 -12.70 12.31 -10.68
CA ILE A 443 -12.21 13.28 -9.70
C ILE A 443 -12.13 14.68 -10.32
N ASN A 444 -11.51 14.81 -11.49
CA ASN A 444 -11.37 16.09 -12.18
C ASN A 444 -12.74 16.66 -12.59
N SER A 445 -13.66 15.82 -13.08
CA SER A 445 -15.02 16.27 -13.41
C SER A 445 -15.77 16.83 -12.19
N THR A 446 -15.57 16.23 -11.01
CA THR A 446 -16.13 16.74 -9.75
C THR A 446 -15.44 18.02 -9.28
N LEU A 447 -14.10 18.09 -9.36
CA LEU A 447 -13.34 19.30 -9.03
C LEU A 447 -13.72 20.49 -9.92
N ASN A 448 -13.97 20.25 -11.21
CA ASN A 448 -14.40 21.26 -12.17
C ASN A 448 -15.91 21.54 -12.10
N ARG A 449 -16.66 20.83 -11.25
CA ARG A 449 -18.14 20.91 -11.17
C ARG A 449 -18.83 20.61 -12.51
N GLU A 450 -18.17 19.89 -13.41
CA GLU A 450 -18.70 19.48 -14.72
C GLU A 450 -19.66 18.30 -14.56
N MET A 451 -19.35 17.37 -13.65
CA MET A 451 -20.16 16.18 -13.36
C MET A 451 -20.06 15.81 -11.87
N GLY A 452 -21.17 15.38 -11.28
CA GLY A 452 -21.23 15.07 -9.85
C GLY A 452 -22.22 13.94 -9.56
N ASN A 453 -21.79 12.71 -9.76
CA ASN A 453 -22.65 11.57 -9.50
C ASN A 453 -22.80 11.30 -7.98
N GLU A 454 -23.82 10.53 -7.58
CA GLU A 454 -24.02 10.09 -6.17
C GLU A 454 -23.09 8.91 -5.77
N SER A 455 -21.94 8.74 -6.43
CA SER A 455 -21.00 7.70 -6.04
C SER A 455 -20.22 8.09 -4.78
N HIS A 456 -19.67 7.09 -4.12
CA HIS A 456 -18.79 7.32 -2.98
C HIS A 456 -17.52 8.11 -3.33
N LEU A 457 -16.99 7.94 -4.55
CA LEU A 457 -15.75 8.58 -4.98
C LEU A 457 -15.93 10.09 -5.12
N THR A 458 -17.01 10.52 -5.76
CA THR A 458 -17.36 11.94 -5.99
C THR A 458 -17.71 12.63 -4.68
N GLU A 459 -18.52 12.01 -3.82
CA GLU A 459 -18.80 12.52 -2.46
C GLU A 459 -17.52 12.71 -1.64
N THR A 460 -16.60 11.74 -1.72
CA THR A 460 -15.32 11.83 -0.99
C THR A 460 -14.43 12.90 -1.62
N THR A 461 -14.48 13.07 -2.94
CA THR A 461 -13.74 14.13 -3.65
C THR A 461 -14.19 15.51 -3.17
N ASP A 462 -15.50 15.74 -3.13
CA ASP A 462 -16.09 16.99 -2.65
C ASP A 462 -15.67 17.34 -1.22
N LYS A 463 -15.62 16.34 -0.33
CA LYS A 463 -15.20 16.53 1.07
C LYS A 463 -13.70 16.85 1.22
N ASN A 464 -12.89 16.63 0.18
CA ASN A 464 -11.43 16.71 0.25
C ASN A 464 -10.81 17.61 -0.84
N ILE A 465 -11.60 18.53 -1.40
CA ILE A 465 -11.17 19.44 -2.48
C ILE A 465 -9.87 20.19 -2.13
N ASP A 466 -9.78 20.77 -0.93
CA ASP A 466 -8.61 21.54 -0.50
C ASP A 466 -7.34 20.69 -0.46
N LEU A 467 -7.45 19.42 -0.06
CA LEU A 467 -6.33 18.48 -0.06
C LEU A 467 -5.93 18.13 -1.50
N LEU A 468 -6.91 17.91 -2.38
CA LEU A 468 -6.65 17.51 -3.76
C LEU A 468 -6.01 18.64 -4.59
N TYR A 469 -6.41 19.89 -4.38
CA TYR A 469 -5.72 21.04 -4.98
C TYR A 469 -4.27 21.17 -4.52
N GLN A 470 -3.95 20.76 -3.29
CA GLN A 470 -2.57 20.75 -2.79
C GLN A 470 -1.76 19.57 -3.33
N VAL A 471 -2.37 18.41 -3.58
CA VAL A 471 -1.72 17.23 -4.15
C VAL A 471 -1.38 17.42 -5.64
N HIS A 472 -2.02 18.38 -6.30
CA HIS A 472 -1.88 18.64 -7.72
C HIS A 472 -0.83 19.72 -7.99
N PRO A 473 0.43 19.39 -8.32
CA PRO A 473 1.39 20.41 -8.76
C PRO A 473 0.93 20.96 -10.12
N ALA A 474 0.36 22.16 -10.14
CA ALA A 474 0.05 22.90 -11.35
C ALA A 474 1.31 23.00 -12.24
N GLY A 475 1.37 22.20 -13.30
CA GLY A 475 2.38 22.33 -14.36
C GLY A 475 3.82 21.89 -14.04
N ARG A 476 4.12 21.35 -12.85
CA ARG A 476 5.49 20.86 -12.52
C ARG A 476 5.70 19.36 -12.70
N GLU A 477 4.73 18.64 -13.26
CA GLU A 477 4.92 17.21 -13.49
C GLU A 477 5.94 16.98 -14.61
N ILE A 478 7.15 16.58 -14.23
CA ILE A 478 8.10 16.02 -15.18
C ILE A 478 7.50 14.70 -15.69
N PRO A 479 7.22 14.56 -17.00
CA PRO A 479 6.67 13.33 -17.55
C PRO A 479 7.49 12.13 -17.11
N PHE A 480 6.84 11.02 -16.76
CA PHE A 480 7.51 9.79 -16.29
C PHE A 480 8.70 9.37 -17.17
N LEU A 481 8.61 9.63 -18.47
CA LEU A 481 9.64 9.32 -19.47
C LEU A 481 10.92 10.13 -19.28
N MET A 482 10.75 11.42 -19.00
CA MET A 482 11.86 12.30 -18.68
C MET A 482 12.45 11.93 -17.32
N ARG A 483 11.60 11.59 -16.33
CA ARG A 483 12.03 11.07 -15.03
C ARG A 483 12.96 9.85 -15.21
N MET A 484 12.53 8.85 -15.98
CA MET A 484 13.33 7.65 -16.26
C MET A 484 14.64 7.94 -16.98
N ARG A 485 14.65 8.87 -17.96
CA ARG A 485 15.86 9.29 -18.65
C ARG A 485 16.88 9.92 -17.71
N TYR A 486 16.45 10.77 -16.77
CA TYR A 486 17.33 11.38 -15.77
C TYR A 486 17.93 10.32 -14.84
N PHE A 487 17.07 9.44 -14.32
CA PHE A 487 17.49 8.36 -13.43
C PHE A 487 18.55 7.44 -14.05
N MET A 488 18.38 7.04 -15.32
CA MET A 488 19.35 6.17 -16.00
C MET A 488 20.70 6.85 -16.33
N THR A 489 20.74 8.19 -16.34
CA THR A 489 21.92 8.94 -16.77
C THR A 489 22.82 9.34 -15.59
N ILE A 490 22.26 9.47 -14.39
CA ILE A 490 22.94 10.06 -13.23
C ILE A 490 23.15 9.01 -12.14
N ASP A 491 24.40 8.80 -11.73
CA ASP A 491 24.75 7.97 -10.60
C ASP A 491 24.83 8.80 -9.30
N PHE A 492 23.72 8.87 -8.57
CA PHE A 492 23.64 9.63 -7.32
C PHE A 492 24.54 9.06 -6.20
N HIS A 493 25.00 7.81 -6.26
CA HIS A 493 25.94 7.26 -5.27
C HIS A 493 27.34 7.91 -5.38
N ARG A 494 27.65 8.50 -6.54
CA ARG A 494 28.87 9.30 -6.74
C ARG A 494 28.70 10.75 -6.29
N ILE A 495 27.47 11.26 -6.35
CA ILE A 495 27.12 12.66 -6.08
C ILE A 495 26.85 12.93 -4.61
N VAL A 496 26.13 12.02 -3.95
CA VAL A 496 25.69 12.15 -2.55
C VAL A 496 26.64 11.36 -1.65
N LYS A 497 27.13 12.02 -0.60
CA LYS A 497 28.00 11.43 0.42
C LYS A 497 27.39 11.62 1.80
N THR A 498 27.14 10.52 2.49
CA THR A 498 26.51 10.49 3.82
C THR A 498 27.52 10.39 4.96
N ILE A 499 28.82 10.33 4.64
CA ILE A 499 29.92 10.27 5.59
C ILE A 499 30.98 11.31 5.19
N LEU A 500 31.62 11.94 6.17
CA LEU A 500 32.74 12.87 6.00
C LEU A 500 34.08 12.12 5.91
N SER A 501 34.24 11.06 6.70
CA SER A 501 35.40 10.16 6.73
C SER A 501 34.97 8.71 6.98
N GLU A 502 35.75 7.74 6.52
CA GLU A 502 35.50 6.31 6.76
C GLU A 502 35.57 5.96 8.25
N ASP A 503 36.45 6.64 9.00
CA ASP A 503 36.67 6.45 10.44
C ASP A 503 35.86 7.41 11.32
N GLN A 504 34.82 8.05 10.79
CA GLN A 504 34.03 9.02 11.56
C GLN A 504 33.28 8.36 12.74
N PRO A 505 33.23 9.00 13.92
CA PRO A 505 32.58 8.44 15.10
C PRO A 505 31.05 8.47 14.99
N LYS A 506 30.35 7.75 15.89
CA LYS A 506 28.89 7.89 16.04
C LYS A 506 28.53 9.32 16.49
N LYS A 507 27.50 9.91 15.87
CA LYS A 507 27.09 11.31 16.10
C LYS A 507 26.75 11.58 17.56
N GLU A 508 26.11 10.62 18.21
CA GLU A 508 25.60 10.70 19.58
C GLU A 508 26.72 10.72 20.62
N THR A 509 27.86 10.10 20.33
CA THR A 509 28.96 9.91 21.30
C THR A 509 30.09 10.91 21.15
N ALA A 510 30.21 11.56 19.99
CA ALA A 510 31.34 12.45 19.70
C ALA A 510 31.05 13.93 20.00
N ASN A 511 32.05 14.59 20.62
CA ASN A 511 32.04 16.03 20.89
C ASN A 511 32.07 16.85 19.59
N SER A 512 31.51 18.06 19.62
CA SER A 512 31.43 19.01 18.50
C SER A 512 32.79 19.32 17.88
N ILE A 513 33.86 19.41 18.68
CA ILE A 513 35.22 19.66 18.18
C ILE A 513 35.67 18.60 17.17
N VAL A 514 35.35 17.32 17.40
CA VAL A 514 35.72 16.23 16.48
C VAL A 514 35.02 16.42 15.13
N TRP A 515 33.73 16.74 15.17
CA TRP A 515 32.94 16.99 13.97
C TRP A 515 33.39 18.25 13.21
N GLN A 516 33.75 19.32 13.92
CA GLN A 516 34.32 20.54 13.32
C GLN A 516 35.66 20.26 12.64
N THR A 517 36.53 19.45 13.27
CA THR A 517 37.82 19.04 12.68
C THR A 517 37.62 18.20 11.42
N LEU A 518 36.77 17.18 11.46
CA LEU A 518 36.45 16.34 10.29
C LEU A 518 35.82 17.16 9.15
N PHE A 519 34.94 18.10 9.49
CA PHE A 519 34.36 19.02 8.52
C PHE A 519 35.43 19.89 7.87
N ARG A 520 36.30 20.53 8.67
CA ARG A 520 37.39 21.38 8.18
C ARG A 520 38.35 20.61 7.29
N GLU A 521 38.71 19.39 7.68
CA GLU A 521 39.54 18.50 6.88
C GLU A 521 38.89 18.18 5.52
N ALA A 522 37.61 17.80 5.50
CA ALA A 522 36.89 17.55 4.26
C ALA A 522 36.81 18.81 3.37
N MET A 523 36.64 19.99 3.97
CA MET A 523 36.62 21.26 3.26
C MET A 523 37.99 21.62 2.65
N GLU A 524 39.09 21.37 3.36
CA GLU A 524 40.45 21.68 2.90
C GLU A 524 41.03 20.65 1.92
N THR A 525 40.60 19.40 2.00
CA THR A 525 41.14 18.31 1.16
C THR A 525 40.26 18.10 -0.07
N LYS A 526 38.98 17.77 0.14
CA LYS A 526 38.06 17.32 -0.91
C LYS A 526 37.34 18.48 -1.59
N TYR A 527 36.95 19.49 -0.82
CA TYR A 527 36.07 20.57 -1.29
C TYR A 527 36.75 21.94 -1.37
N LYS A 528 38.09 22.00 -1.34
CA LYS A 528 38.87 23.25 -1.31
C LYS A 528 38.48 24.25 -2.39
N HIS A 529 38.32 23.75 -3.61
CA HIS A 529 37.98 24.55 -4.80
C HIS A 529 36.49 24.48 -5.19
N HIS A 530 35.62 24.09 -4.27
CA HIS A 530 34.18 24.09 -4.49
C HIS A 530 33.55 25.32 -3.80
N ASN A 531 32.59 25.95 -4.49
CA ASN A 531 31.63 26.85 -3.85
C ASN A 531 30.80 26.05 -2.83
N LYS A 532 30.56 26.62 -1.66
CA LYS A 532 29.90 25.95 -0.54
C LYS A 532 28.53 26.56 -0.34
N LEU A 533 27.50 25.74 -0.53
CA LEU A 533 26.12 26.11 -0.28
C LEU A 533 25.61 25.29 0.91
N TYR A 534 25.11 25.94 1.95
CA TYR A 534 24.50 25.27 3.10
C TYR A 534 22.99 25.29 2.94
N THR A 535 22.30 24.24 3.37
CA THR A 535 20.84 24.14 3.28
C THR A 535 20.26 23.56 4.54
N ASP A 536 19.15 24.11 5.00
CA ASP A 536 18.36 23.55 6.09
C ASP A 536 16.87 23.89 5.91
N ALA A 537 16.01 23.22 6.66
CA ALA A 537 14.59 23.50 6.73
C ALA A 537 14.05 23.32 8.15
N SER A 538 13.04 24.11 8.50
CA SER A 538 12.44 24.08 9.83
C SER A 538 10.93 23.93 9.74
N LYS A 539 10.36 23.16 10.66
CA LYS A 539 8.92 22.99 10.84
C LYS A 539 8.53 23.23 12.29
N THR A 540 7.77 24.28 12.52
CA THR A 540 7.25 24.68 13.83
C THR A 540 5.72 24.61 13.84
N THR A 541 5.11 24.97 14.96
CA THR A 541 3.64 25.13 15.05
C THR A 541 3.13 26.32 14.23
N THR A 542 3.99 27.31 13.96
CA THR A 542 3.62 28.53 13.23
C THR A 542 3.79 28.39 11.72
N GLY A 543 4.76 27.59 11.27
CA GLY A 543 4.94 27.35 9.84
C GLY A 543 6.04 26.38 9.47
N THR A 544 6.24 26.20 8.17
CA THR A 544 7.36 25.44 7.60
C THR A 544 8.15 26.34 6.67
N ALA A 545 9.48 26.25 6.67
CA ALA A 545 10.34 27.08 5.84
C ALA A 545 11.62 26.34 5.46
N PHE A 546 12.31 26.83 4.43
CA PHE A 546 13.68 26.40 4.08
C PHE A 546 14.62 27.61 4.04
N ALA A 547 15.91 27.34 4.14
CA ALA A 547 16.97 28.32 3.93
C ALA A 547 18.14 27.70 3.16
N VAL A 548 18.79 28.53 2.34
CA VAL A 548 20.01 28.23 1.60
C VAL A 548 20.98 29.40 1.81
N PHE A 549 22.21 29.09 2.19
CA PHE A 549 23.28 30.08 2.38
C PHE A 549 24.43 29.81 1.42
N ASP A 550 24.78 30.80 0.60
CA ASP A 550 25.96 30.80 -0.24
C ASP A 550 27.13 31.48 0.49
N GLU A 551 28.15 30.70 0.80
CA GLU A 551 29.33 31.20 1.52
C GLU A 551 30.17 32.15 0.65
N THR A 552 30.05 32.06 -0.67
CA THR A 552 30.90 32.80 -1.63
C THR A 552 30.71 34.32 -1.51
N ASP A 553 29.47 34.78 -1.39
CA ASP A 553 29.09 36.19 -1.29
C ASP A 553 28.20 36.48 -0.07
N SER A 554 28.13 35.53 0.86
CA SER A 554 27.26 35.58 2.04
C SER A 554 25.76 35.74 1.73
N HIS A 555 25.32 35.39 0.52
CA HIS A 555 23.93 35.50 0.11
C HIS A 555 23.06 34.42 0.77
N VAL A 556 21.83 34.79 1.18
CA VAL A 556 20.87 33.89 1.81
C VAL A 556 19.57 33.91 1.02
N ILE A 557 19.04 32.73 0.72
CA ILE A 557 17.70 32.52 0.16
C ILE A 557 16.90 31.75 1.19
N SER A 558 15.81 32.33 1.69
CA SER A 558 14.96 31.70 2.69
C SER A 558 13.51 32.10 2.49
N GLU A 559 12.59 31.17 2.70
CA GLU A 559 11.17 31.41 2.41
C GLU A 559 10.24 30.52 3.26
N GLY A 560 9.11 31.10 3.69
CA GLY A 560 8.00 30.34 4.27
C GLY A 560 7.22 29.57 3.20
N ILE A 561 7.04 28.27 3.41
CA ILE A 561 6.41 27.35 2.46
C ILE A 561 5.14 26.73 3.04
N ASN A 562 4.43 25.95 2.21
CA ASN A 562 3.23 25.24 2.63
C ASN A 562 3.50 24.39 3.90
N ASN A 563 2.80 24.71 4.99
CA ASN A 563 2.91 24.06 6.31
C ASN A 563 2.62 22.55 6.29
N ASN A 564 2.01 22.07 5.22
CA ASN A 564 1.69 20.67 5.01
C ASN A 564 2.88 19.82 4.53
N PHE A 565 4.03 20.44 4.20
CA PHE A 565 5.27 19.72 3.93
C PHE A 565 5.74 18.94 5.17
N SER A 566 6.15 17.69 5.00
CA SER A 566 7.01 17.04 6.01
C SER A 566 8.35 17.74 6.07
N ILE A 567 9.01 17.66 7.24
CA ILE A 567 10.35 18.24 7.44
C ILE A 567 11.33 17.73 6.37
N THR A 568 11.31 16.42 6.08
CA THR A 568 12.18 15.82 5.05
C THR A 568 11.94 16.37 3.65
N ASN A 569 10.69 16.66 3.27
CA ASN A 569 10.42 17.28 1.96
C ASN A 569 10.79 18.76 1.93
N ALA A 570 10.71 19.46 3.07
CA ALA A 570 11.19 20.84 3.16
C ALA A 570 12.73 20.88 3.01
N GLU A 571 13.44 19.92 3.61
CA GLU A 571 14.90 19.76 3.44
C GLU A 571 15.27 19.45 1.97
N LEU A 572 14.52 18.55 1.30
CA LEU A 572 14.71 18.29 -0.14
C LEU A 572 14.46 19.54 -1.00
N LEU A 573 13.47 20.35 -0.66
CA LEU A 573 13.25 21.63 -1.34
C LEU A 573 14.42 22.59 -1.13
N GLY A 574 15.00 22.66 0.08
CA GLY A 574 16.23 23.41 0.35
C GLY A 574 17.39 22.96 -0.55
N ILE A 575 17.60 21.65 -0.67
CA ILE A 575 18.59 21.06 -1.59
C ILE A 575 18.29 21.48 -3.04
N LEU A 576 17.05 21.35 -3.51
CA LEU A 576 16.65 21.76 -4.85
C LEU A 576 16.98 23.24 -5.10
N LYS A 577 16.68 24.13 -4.16
CA LYS A 577 16.99 25.56 -4.28
C LYS A 577 18.48 25.86 -4.29
N ALA A 578 19.30 25.10 -3.56
CA ALA A 578 20.75 25.20 -3.67
C ALA A 578 21.28 24.73 -5.03
N VAL A 579 20.73 23.65 -5.58
CA VAL A 579 21.06 23.15 -6.93
C VAL A 579 20.70 24.19 -8.00
N GLU A 580 19.50 24.77 -7.92
CA GLU A 580 19.05 25.86 -8.80
C GLU A 580 19.95 27.11 -8.68
N LEU A 581 20.31 27.50 -7.45
CA LEU A 581 21.21 28.63 -7.20
C LEU A 581 22.59 28.40 -7.84
N ALA A 582 23.19 27.23 -7.64
CA ALA A 582 24.46 26.87 -8.25
C ALA A 582 24.40 26.89 -9.78
N LYS A 583 23.29 26.41 -10.35
CA LYS A 583 23.03 26.45 -11.79
C LYS A 583 23.02 27.88 -12.30
N ASN A 584 22.21 28.74 -11.67
CA ASN A 584 21.97 30.13 -12.04
C ASN A 584 23.22 31.01 -11.88
N ARG A 585 24.04 30.77 -10.85
CA ARG A 585 25.33 31.45 -10.65
C ARG A 585 26.44 30.95 -11.58
N GLY A 586 26.19 29.90 -12.36
CA GLY A 586 27.18 29.38 -13.32
C GLY A 586 28.35 28.63 -12.65
N TYR A 587 28.19 28.16 -11.41
CA TYR A 587 29.27 27.50 -10.68
C TYR A 587 29.69 26.19 -11.35
N LYS A 588 31.01 26.02 -11.53
CA LYS A 588 31.60 24.82 -12.14
C LYS A 588 31.83 23.70 -11.12
N LYS A 589 32.17 24.06 -9.89
CA LYS A 589 32.43 23.15 -8.77
C LYS A 589 31.65 23.62 -7.54
N THR A 590 30.69 22.82 -7.08
CA THR A 590 29.84 23.17 -5.94
C THR A 590 29.69 21.97 -5.01
N VAL A 591 29.74 22.22 -3.70
CA VAL A 591 29.31 21.28 -2.67
C VAL A 591 28.10 21.87 -1.95
N ILE A 592 27.03 21.10 -1.91
CA ILE A 592 25.82 21.40 -1.15
C ILE A 592 25.92 20.64 0.17
N LEU A 593 25.90 21.37 1.28
CA LEU A 593 26.08 20.91 2.63
C LEU A 593 24.72 20.91 3.32
N THR A 594 24.27 19.73 3.76
CA THR A 594 22.96 19.56 4.42
C THR A 594 23.13 18.65 5.64
N ASP A 595 22.41 18.93 6.72
CA ASP A 595 22.36 18.03 7.87
C ASP A 595 21.21 17.01 7.82
N SER A 596 20.38 17.08 6.78
CA SER A 596 19.35 16.09 6.50
C SER A 596 19.94 14.81 5.95
N ARG A 597 20.19 13.87 6.87
CA ARG A 597 20.52 12.49 6.49
C ARG A 597 19.35 11.83 5.75
N SER A 598 18.12 12.15 6.15
CA SER A 598 16.91 11.56 5.56
C SER A 598 16.72 11.96 4.09
N ALA A 599 16.97 13.23 3.74
CA ALA A 599 16.95 13.70 2.36
C ALA A 599 18.07 13.06 1.53
N CYS A 600 19.27 12.94 2.08
CA CYS A 600 20.38 12.22 1.43
C CYS A 600 20.02 10.75 1.13
N GLU A 601 19.43 10.04 2.10
CA GLU A 601 19.01 8.65 1.93
C GLU A 601 17.90 8.51 0.88
N MET A 602 16.99 9.48 0.78
CA MET A 602 15.97 9.52 -0.28
C MET A 602 16.56 9.75 -1.67
N LEU A 603 17.57 10.60 -1.81
CA LEU A 603 18.30 10.82 -3.08
C LEU A 603 19.12 9.59 -3.51
N LEU A 604 19.61 8.80 -2.56
CA LEU A 604 20.32 7.55 -2.85
C LEU A 604 19.36 6.41 -3.23
N ASN A 605 18.09 6.49 -2.83
CA ASN A 605 17.11 5.44 -3.06
C ASN A 605 16.35 5.61 -4.38
N ALA A 606 16.73 4.82 -5.39
CA ALA A 606 16.06 4.75 -6.69
C ALA A 606 14.53 4.51 -6.63
N SER A 607 14.03 3.87 -5.57
CA SER A 607 12.59 3.54 -5.46
C SER A 607 11.71 4.71 -5.02
N THR A 608 12.26 5.73 -4.38
CA THR A 608 11.51 6.92 -3.91
C THR A 608 11.33 7.97 -5.00
N PHE A 609 12.11 7.88 -6.08
CA PHE A 609 12.11 8.81 -7.21
C PHE A 609 10.77 8.90 -7.96
N GLU A 610 10.08 7.76 -8.18
CA GLU A 610 8.79 7.75 -8.91
C GLU A 610 7.65 8.44 -8.13
N GLU A 611 7.79 8.57 -6.80
CA GLU A 611 6.70 8.96 -5.89
C GLU A 611 6.86 10.38 -5.31
N ASN A 612 7.99 11.04 -5.55
CA ASN A 612 8.29 12.36 -5.01
C ASN A 612 8.78 13.32 -6.12
N TYR A 613 7.98 14.35 -6.40
CA TYR A 613 8.29 15.30 -7.46
C TYR A 613 9.56 16.13 -7.19
N LEU A 614 9.91 16.38 -5.92
CA LEU A 614 11.13 17.10 -5.56
C LEU A 614 12.37 16.32 -5.98
N LEU A 615 12.35 14.99 -5.79
CA LEU A 615 13.43 14.14 -6.28
C LEU A 615 13.50 14.20 -7.81
N ALA A 616 12.35 14.15 -8.50
CA ALA A 616 12.32 14.29 -9.95
C ALA A 616 12.94 15.62 -10.44
N GLU A 617 12.61 16.73 -9.78
CA GLU A 617 13.16 18.05 -10.07
C GLU A 617 14.66 18.13 -9.78
N ILE A 618 15.12 17.64 -8.62
CA ILE A 618 16.55 17.59 -8.29
C ILE A 618 17.33 16.81 -9.37
N TYR A 619 16.86 15.62 -9.73
CA TYR A 619 17.51 14.81 -10.77
C TYR A 619 17.56 15.51 -12.13
N LYS A 620 16.49 16.22 -12.50
CA LYS A 620 16.47 17.03 -13.72
C LYS A 620 17.53 18.13 -13.65
N GLU A 621 17.63 18.86 -12.56
CA GLU A 621 18.60 19.93 -12.42
C GLU A 621 20.05 19.41 -12.46
N PHE A 622 20.32 18.24 -11.85
CA PHE A 622 21.61 17.56 -12.01
C PHE A 622 21.86 17.08 -13.45
N TYR A 623 20.82 16.64 -14.16
CA TYR A 623 20.92 16.25 -15.58
C TYR A 623 21.30 17.45 -16.44
N ASP A 624 20.65 18.59 -16.23
CA ASP A 624 20.89 19.83 -16.98
C ASP A 624 22.28 20.41 -16.68
N MET A 625 22.81 20.16 -15.48
CA MET A 625 24.17 20.55 -15.09
C MET A 625 25.24 19.52 -15.43
N LYS A 626 24.95 18.53 -16.28
CA LYS A 626 25.93 17.53 -16.71
C LYS A 626 27.18 18.21 -17.29
N GLY A 627 28.34 17.88 -16.72
CA GLY A 627 29.62 18.53 -17.04
C GLY A 627 30.11 19.53 -15.97
N ARG A 628 29.27 19.87 -15.00
CA ARG A 628 29.66 20.56 -13.76
C ARG A 628 29.90 19.54 -12.64
N SER A 629 30.74 19.87 -11.67
CA SER A 629 30.99 19.05 -10.47
C SER A 629 30.14 19.57 -9.32
N VAL A 630 28.89 19.10 -9.24
CA VAL A 630 27.99 19.39 -8.13
C VAL A 630 27.90 18.14 -7.25
N GLN A 631 28.19 18.29 -5.96
CA GLN A 631 28.12 17.20 -4.97
C GLN A 631 27.21 17.59 -3.80
N ILE A 632 26.63 16.59 -3.14
CA ILE A 632 25.87 16.75 -1.90
C ILE A 632 26.63 16.02 -0.80
N GLN A 633 26.94 16.72 0.28
CA GLN A 633 27.67 16.19 1.43
C GLN A 633 26.83 16.39 2.69
N TRP A 634 26.48 15.29 3.34
CA TRP A 634 25.86 15.33 4.66
C TRP A 634 26.85 15.85 5.70
N ILE A 635 26.37 16.70 6.62
CA ILE A 635 27.09 17.23 7.78
C ILE A 635 26.28 17.04 9.08
N PRO A 636 26.91 17.03 10.26
CA PRO A 636 26.18 16.83 11.51
C PRO A 636 25.47 18.11 11.99
N SER A 637 24.17 18.02 12.27
CA SER A 637 23.41 19.11 12.89
C SER A 637 23.90 19.47 14.30
N HIS A 638 23.80 20.76 14.66
CA HIS A 638 24.11 21.34 15.99
C HIS A 638 25.52 21.01 16.53
N LYS A 639 26.55 21.11 15.68
CA LYS A 639 27.95 20.87 16.05
C LYS A 639 28.86 22.10 15.87
N GLY A 640 28.36 23.32 15.81
CA GLY A 640 29.21 24.52 15.67
C GLY A 640 29.81 24.66 14.26
N ILE A 641 29.04 24.31 13.23
CA ILE A 641 29.42 24.57 11.83
C ILE A 641 28.68 25.83 11.41
N ASP A 642 29.40 26.96 11.35
CA ASP A 642 28.82 28.31 11.19
C ASP A 642 27.80 28.42 10.05
N GLY A 643 28.13 27.87 8.88
CA GLY A 643 27.23 27.89 7.73
C GLY A 643 25.93 27.11 7.95
N ASN A 644 25.97 26.00 8.69
CA ASN A 644 24.78 25.21 9.04
C ASN A 644 23.94 25.91 10.10
N GLU A 645 24.56 26.48 11.13
CA GLU A 645 23.85 27.20 12.20
C GLU A 645 23.16 28.46 11.66
N LYS A 646 23.76 29.10 10.66
CA LYS A 646 23.16 30.25 9.98
C LYS A 646 21.88 29.87 9.22
N VAL A 647 21.88 28.76 8.47
CA VAL A 647 20.67 28.33 7.74
C VAL A 647 19.58 27.78 8.67
N ASP A 648 19.95 27.11 9.78
CA ASP A 648 19.00 26.65 10.80
C ASP A 648 18.25 27.83 11.42
N GLN A 649 19.00 28.83 11.90
CA GLN A 649 18.41 30.04 12.49
C GLN A 649 17.52 30.79 11.48
N GLU A 650 17.98 30.91 10.24
CA GLU A 650 17.21 31.58 9.20
C GLU A 650 15.92 30.82 8.84
N ALA A 651 15.99 29.50 8.70
CA ALA A 651 14.81 28.67 8.43
C ALA A 651 13.80 28.80 9.57
N VAL A 652 14.24 28.78 10.83
CA VAL A 652 13.36 29.01 12.00
C VAL A 652 12.70 30.38 11.94
N ASN A 653 13.46 31.45 11.62
CA ASN A 653 12.93 32.81 11.51
C ASN A 653 11.82 32.90 10.45
N LYS A 654 12.03 32.29 9.28
CA LYS A 654 11.06 32.29 8.18
C LYS A 654 9.81 31.47 8.44
N THR A 655 9.78 30.56 9.42
CA THR A 655 8.55 29.84 9.79
C THR A 655 7.44 30.75 10.36
N ARG A 656 7.78 31.99 10.73
CA ARG A 656 6.83 32.97 11.29
C ARG A 656 6.32 33.95 10.23
N GLU A 657 6.95 33.99 9.06
CA GLU A 657 6.57 34.88 7.98
C GLU A 657 5.42 34.30 7.17
N ARG A 658 4.70 35.17 6.46
CA ARG A 658 3.60 34.75 5.58
C ARG A 658 4.17 33.90 4.44
N GLN A 659 3.48 32.79 4.13
CA GLN A 659 3.81 31.98 2.96
C GLN A 659 3.72 32.83 1.69
N THR A 660 4.83 32.88 0.96
CA THR A 660 4.94 33.56 -0.33
C THR A 660 4.98 32.57 -1.50
N PHE A 661 5.24 31.28 -1.23
CA PHE A 661 5.30 30.22 -2.24
C PHE A 661 4.21 29.16 -2.04
N PHE A 662 3.33 28.98 -3.02
CA PHE A 662 2.47 27.80 -3.08
C PHE A 662 3.21 26.64 -3.75
N ASN A 663 3.67 25.70 -2.93
CA ASN A 663 4.09 24.39 -3.42
C ASN A 663 2.97 23.37 -3.24
N GLY A 664 2.66 22.66 -4.33
CA GLY A 664 1.92 21.41 -4.23
C GLY A 664 2.69 20.44 -3.34
N ILE A 665 2.00 19.81 -2.39
CA ILE A 665 2.62 18.86 -1.47
C ILE A 665 2.88 17.53 -2.20
N THR A 666 3.82 16.75 -1.69
CA THR A 666 4.07 15.41 -2.22
C THR A 666 2.92 14.45 -1.89
N MET A 667 2.81 13.35 -2.64
CA MET A 667 1.85 12.28 -2.33
C MET A 667 2.02 11.74 -0.89
N SER A 668 3.26 11.60 -0.42
CA SER A 668 3.54 11.11 0.93
C SER A 668 3.09 12.08 2.01
N ASP A 669 3.29 13.39 1.82
CA ASP A 669 2.78 14.42 2.73
C ASP A 669 1.25 14.37 2.80
N ALA A 670 0.59 14.28 1.65
CA ALA A 670 -0.87 14.20 1.59
C ALA A 670 -1.43 12.98 2.32
N ILE A 671 -0.78 11.83 2.19
CA ILE A 671 -1.14 10.61 2.94
C ILE A 671 -0.95 10.81 4.44
N ILE A 672 0.12 11.49 4.88
CA ILE A 672 0.36 11.79 6.29
C ILE A 672 -0.73 12.70 6.85
N LEU A 673 -1.06 13.78 6.14
CA LEU A 673 -2.12 14.72 6.52
C LEU A 673 -3.47 14.02 6.64
N SER A 674 -3.84 13.27 5.61
CA SER A 674 -5.08 12.49 5.59
C SER A 674 -5.16 11.53 6.78
N ASN A 675 -4.06 10.83 7.10
CA ASN A 675 -4.03 9.94 8.26
C ASN A 675 -4.17 10.72 9.57
N ASN A 676 -3.54 11.89 9.70
CA ASN A 676 -3.64 12.71 10.91
C ASN A 676 -5.07 13.22 11.13
N GLU A 677 -5.71 13.73 10.08
CA GLU A 677 -7.10 14.19 10.13
C GLU A 677 -8.07 13.07 10.55
N VAL A 678 -7.89 11.85 10.02
CA VAL A 678 -8.68 10.67 10.42
C VAL A 678 -8.48 10.34 11.90
N TRP A 679 -7.24 10.41 12.40
CA TRP A 679 -6.92 10.19 13.81
C TRP A 679 -7.45 11.30 14.72
N ASP A 680 -7.49 12.55 14.25
CA ASP A 680 -8.07 13.67 15.00
C ASP A 680 -9.59 13.54 15.08
N SER A 681 -10.24 13.14 13.99
CA SER A 681 -11.66 12.77 13.95
C SER A 681 -11.96 11.64 14.94
N TRP A 682 -11.15 10.58 14.95
CA TRP A 682 -11.25 9.51 15.93
C TRP A 682 -11.07 10.01 17.36
N THR A 683 -10.07 10.85 17.62
CA THR A 683 -9.79 11.38 18.96
C THR A 683 -10.95 12.22 19.49
N LYS A 684 -11.59 13.04 18.64
CA LYS A 684 -12.80 13.79 19.00
C LYS A 684 -13.96 12.84 19.35
N LYS A 685 -14.18 11.81 18.53
CA LYS A 685 -15.23 10.79 18.76
C LYS A 685 -14.99 10.00 20.03
N TYR A 686 -13.74 9.60 20.29
CA TYR A 686 -13.32 8.91 21.51
C TYR A 686 -13.67 9.72 22.75
N LYS A 687 -13.26 11.00 22.82
CA LYS A 687 -13.56 11.90 23.94
C LYS A 687 -15.06 11.99 24.21
N LYS A 688 -15.84 12.28 23.16
CA LYS A 688 -17.31 12.38 23.26
C LYS A 688 -17.96 11.09 23.78
N LEU A 689 -17.47 9.93 23.36
CA LEU A 689 -18.00 8.63 23.82
C LEU A 689 -17.58 8.31 25.26
N SER A 690 -16.41 8.80 25.69
CA SER A 690 -15.88 8.63 27.04
C SER A 690 -16.64 9.41 28.10
N ASP A 691 -17.34 10.49 27.72
CA ASP A 691 -18.23 11.24 28.62
C ASP A 691 -19.42 10.39 29.10
N ASP A 692 -19.92 9.50 28.24
CA ASP A 692 -21.01 8.56 28.55
C ASP A 692 -20.49 7.25 29.16
N LYS A 693 -19.56 6.57 28.48
CA LYS A 693 -19.07 5.22 28.87
C LYS A 693 -17.56 5.16 28.92
N GLY A 694 -17.00 4.45 29.92
CA GLY A 694 -15.55 4.25 30.03
C GLY A 694 -14.81 5.38 30.74
N LYS A 695 -15.48 6.12 31.63
CA LYS A 695 -14.89 7.21 32.43
C LYS A 695 -13.60 6.82 33.16
N TRP A 696 -13.57 5.63 33.77
CA TRP A 696 -12.37 5.03 34.37
C TRP A 696 -11.20 4.96 33.39
N HIS A 697 -11.44 4.39 32.20
CA HIS A 697 -10.41 4.26 31.18
C HIS A 697 -9.92 5.62 30.67
N PHE A 698 -10.80 6.61 30.60
CA PHE A 698 -10.45 7.96 30.18
C PHE A 698 -9.48 8.68 31.14
N GLN A 699 -9.56 8.39 32.45
CA GLN A 699 -8.59 8.88 33.44
C GLN A 699 -7.18 8.30 33.21
N ILE A 700 -7.11 7.09 32.64
CA ILE A 700 -5.84 6.42 32.32
C ILE A 700 -5.32 6.86 30.94
N LEU A 701 -6.22 7.09 29.98
CA LEU A 701 -5.89 7.40 28.59
C LEU A 701 -6.83 8.46 28.01
N GLU A 702 -6.45 9.72 28.10
CA GLU A 702 -7.25 10.84 27.58
C GLU A 702 -7.30 10.91 26.04
N LYS A 703 -6.29 10.33 25.36
CA LYS A 703 -6.16 10.35 23.90
C LYS A 703 -5.78 8.95 23.38
N PRO A 704 -6.48 8.44 22.36
CA PRO A 704 -6.20 7.11 21.83
C PRO A 704 -4.81 7.06 21.19
N CYS A 705 -4.07 5.98 21.44
CA CYS A 705 -2.76 5.75 20.84
C CYS A 705 -2.87 5.03 19.48
N ARG A 706 -1.87 5.18 18.61
CA ARG A 706 -1.77 4.47 17.33
C ARG A 706 -1.23 3.04 17.43
N ARG A 707 -0.88 2.61 18.64
CA ARG A 707 -0.29 1.31 18.96
C ARG A 707 -1.00 0.75 20.20
N ILE A 708 -0.91 -0.56 20.38
CA ILE A 708 -1.39 -1.24 21.58
C ILE A 708 -0.76 -0.60 22.84
N TRP A 709 -1.52 -0.48 23.93
CA TRP A 709 -1.13 0.25 25.13
C TRP A 709 0.20 -0.24 25.74
N ASN A 710 0.49 -1.54 25.67
CA ASN A 710 1.68 -2.18 26.26
C ASN A 710 2.89 -2.21 25.31
N LYS A 711 2.89 -1.41 24.25
CA LYS A 711 4.01 -1.40 23.30
C LYS A 711 5.31 -1.00 24.01
N ASN A 712 6.37 -1.77 23.76
CA ASN A 712 7.72 -1.62 24.34
C ASN A 712 7.83 -1.99 25.84
N MET A 713 6.86 -2.71 26.39
CA MET A 713 6.93 -3.29 27.73
C MET A 713 7.38 -4.76 27.68
N THR A 714 7.88 -5.30 28.79
CA THR A 714 8.33 -6.71 28.90
C THR A 714 7.28 -7.67 29.47
N LEU A 715 6.04 -7.21 29.61
CA LEU A 715 4.91 -8.01 30.11
C LEU A 715 4.64 -9.26 29.24
N ASN A 716 4.41 -10.40 29.88
CA ASN A 716 4.00 -11.63 29.21
C ASN A 716 2.52 -11.58 28.77
N SER A 717 2.11 -12.57 27.96
CA SER A 717 0.77 -12.58 27.35
C SER A 717 -0.38 -12.61 28.36
N GLU A 718 -0.18 -13.20 29.54
CA GLU A 718 -1.20 -13.28 30.57
C GLU A 718 -1.30 -11.97 31.36
N GLU A 719 -0.16 -11.39 31.74
CA GLU A 719 -0.08 -10.07 32.36
C GLU A 719 -0.77 -9.01 31.50
N VAL A 720 -0.49 -8.98 30.19
CA VAL A 720 -1.14 -8.04 29.27
C VAL A 720 -2.66 -8.21 29.28
N LYS A 721 -3.18 -9.44 29.32
CA LYS A 721 -4.64 -9.68 29.34
C LYS A 721 -5.28 -9.23 30.65
N ILE A 722 -4.65 -9.53 31.80
CA ILE A 722 -5.16 -9.14 33.12
C ILE A 722 -5.12 -7.62 33.26
N ILE A 723 -3.97 -7.00 32.98
CA ILE A 723 -3.85 -5.54 33.04
C ILE A 723 -4.78 -4.86 32.02
N SER A 724 -4.99 -5.42 30.83
CA SER A 724 -5.98 -4.87 29.89
C SER A 724 -7.39 -4.85 30.48
N ARG A 725 -7.81 -5.87 31.25
CA ARG A 725 -9.14 -5.87 31.91
C ARG A 725 -9.23 -4.78 32.96
N ILE A 726 -8.21 -4.66 33.81
CA ILE A 726 -8.07 -3.62 34.82
C ILE A 726 -8.13 -2.23 34.19
N ARG A 727 -7.33 -1.98 33.15
CA ARG A 727 -7.32 -0.70 32.42
C ARG A 727 -8.67 -0.33 31.83
N THR A 728 -9.45 -1.31 31.37
CA THR A 728 -10.80 -1.04 30.87
C THR A 728 -11.84 -0.82 31.97
N GLY A 729 -11.57 -1.21 33.22
CA GLY A 729 -12.55 -1.20 34.31
C GLY A 729 -13.61 -2.30 34.18
N HIS A 730 -13.32 -3.35 33.42
CA HIS A 730 -14.21 -4.48 33.17
C HIS A 730 -13.58 -5.76 33.74
N CYS A 731 -13.50 -5.79 35.08
CA CYS A 731 -13.02 -6.91 35.88
C CYS A 731 -14.21 -7.77 36.35
N LEU A 732 -14.00 -9.07 36.56
CA LEU A 732 -15.02 -10.00 37.06
C LEU A 732 -15.18 -9.96 38.61
N THR A 733 -15.17 -8.76 39.21
CA THR A 733 -15.39 -8.57 40.66
C THR A 733 -16.86 -8.79 41.04
N LYS A 734 -17.16 -9.04 42.32
CA LYS A 734 -18.55 -9.27 42.76
C LYS A 734 -19.45 -8.07 42.46
N ASP A 735 -19.00 -6.83 42.71
CA ASP A 735 -19.70 -5.59 42.30
C ASP A 735 -20.12 -5.63 40.82
N ARG A 736 -19.18 -6.03 39.96
CA ARG A 736 -19.42 -6.03 38.52
C ARG A 736 -20.37 -7.15 38.10
N LYS A 737 -20.22 -8.32 38.70
CA LYS A 737 -21.09 -9.47 38.46
C LYS A 737 -22.51 -9.21 38.97
N ALA A 738 -22.69 -8.55 40.11
CA ALA A 738 -23.99 -8.13 40.64
C ALA A 738 -24.69 -7.16 39.67
N LYS A 739 -23.96 -6.17 39.14
CA LYS A 739 -24.45 -5.29 38.05
C LYS A 739 -24.87 -6.05 36.79
N TRP A 740 -24.33 -7.24 36.55
CA TRP A 740 -24.71 -8.15 35.45
C TRP A 740 -25.70 -9.24 35.84
N LYS A 741 -26.18 -9.25 37.09
CA LYS A 741 -27.10 -10.26 37.63
C LYS A 741 -26.53 -11.67 37.58
N TRP A 742 -25.22 -11.81 37.79
CA TRP A 742 -24.53 -13.10 37.92
C TRP A 742 -24.29 -13.48 39.39
N GLU A 743 -24.40 -12.52 40.30
CA GLU A 743 -24.35 -12.67 41.75
C GLU A 743 -25.54 -11.90 42.34
N ASP A 744 -26.01 -12.32 43.51
CA ASP A 744 -27.18 -11.73 44.17
C ASP A 744 -26.87 -10.38 44.84
N ASP A 745 -25.62 -10.18 45.26
CA ASP A 745 -25.15 -8.99 45.94
C ASP A 745 -23.72 -8.60 45.50
N GLU A 746 -23.30 -7.39 45.87
CA GLU A 746 -21.97 -6.84 45.56
C GLU A 746 -20.95 -6.93 46.71
N LEU A 747 -21.31 -7.55 47.83
CA LEU A 747 -20.57 -7.47 49.09
C LEU A 747 -19.50 -8.56 49.21
N CYS A 748 -18.33 -8.18 49.73
CA CYS A 748 -17.26 -9.10 50.07
C CYS A 748 -17.71 -10.05 51.19
N GLU A 749 -17.51 -11.35 50.99
CA GLU A 749 -17.87 -12.39 51.97
C GLU A 749 -17.10 -12.28 53.31
N TRP A 750 -16.01 -11.51 53.35
CA TRP A 750 -15.15 -11.40 54.54
C TRP A 750 -15.45 -10.18 55.41
N CYS A 751 -15.77 -9.04 54.79
CA CYS A 751 -15.89 -7.76 55.50
C CYS A 751 -17.13 -6.95 55.12
N GLU A 752 -18.05 -7.53 54.33
CA GLU A 752 -19.37 -6.98 54.02
C GLU A 752 -19.38 -5.59 53.34
N THR A 753 -18.24 -5.13 52.82
CA THR A 753 -18.13 -3.94 51.96
C THR A 753 -18.25 -4.32 50.50
N THR A 754 -18.64 -3.38 49.62
CA THR A 754 -18.68 -3.60 48.16
C THR A 754 -17.33 -4.13 47.65
N GLU A 755 -17.35 -5.31 47.01
CA GLU A 755 -16.16 -5.96 46.45
C GLU A 755 -15.92 -5.47 45.02
N ASP A 756 -15.28 -4.31 44.91
CA ASP A 756 -14.71 -3.80 43.67
C ASP A 756 -13.18 -4.06 43.59
N LEU A 757 -12.56 -3.61 42.50
CA LEU A 757 -11.12 -3.84 42.32
C LEU A 757 -10.27 -3.06 43.33
N HIS A 758 -10.70 -1.86 43.71
CA HIS A 758 -9.99 -1.05 44.70
C HIS A 758 -10.01 -1.76 46.05
N HIS A 759 -11.18 -2.24 46.46
CA HIS A 759 -11.37 -3.01 47.67
C HIS A 759 -10.44 -4.23 47.70
N ILE A 760 -10.42 -5.03 46.63
CA ILE A 760 -9.56 -6.21 46.53
C ILE A 760 -8.07 -5.85 46.66
N LEU A 761 -7.63 -4.78 45.99
CA LEU A 761 -6.21 -4.40 45.94
C LEU A 761 -5.73 -3.67 47.20
N TYR A 762 -6.55 -2.83 47.84
CA TYR A 762 -6.08 -1.87 48.86
C TYR A 762 -6.80 -1.96 50.22
N ASP A 763 -8.06 -2.41 50.26
CA ASP A 763 -8.87 -2.30 51.50
C ASP A 763 -9.17 -3.65 52.18
N CYS A 764 -9.38 -4.72 51.42
CA CYS A 764 -9.91 -5.99 51.93
C CYS A 764 -9.00 -6.64 53.00
N PRO A 765 -9.47 -6.79 54.26
CA PRO A 765 -8.65 -7.37 55.34
C PRO A 765 -8.17 -8.80 55.05
N ARG A 766 -8.94 -9.55 54.25
CA ARG A 766 -8.61 -10.91 53.80
C ARG A 766 -7.22 -11.02 53.19
N TYR A 767 -6.76 -9.96 52.51
CA TYR A 767 -5.52 -9.98 51.74
C TYR A 767 -4.35 -9.23 52.41
N ASN A 768 -4.50 -8.77 53.66
CA ASN A 768 -3.48 -7.99 54.37
C ASN A 768 -2.10 -8.66 54.37
N GLN A 769 -2.03 -9.95 54.74
CA GLN A 769 -0.75 -10.66 54.82
C GLN A 769 -0.06 -10.78 53.45
N SER A 770 -0.82 -11.10 52.40
CA SER A 770 -0.27 -11.21 51.05
C SER A 770 0.15 -9.86 50.46
N ARG A 771 -0.50 -8.75 50.84
CA ARG A 771 -0.15 -7.41 50.33
C ARG A 771 1.22 -6.92 50.76
N VAL A 772 1.70 -7.32 51.94
CA VAL A 772 3.03 -6.95 52.45
C VAL A 772 4.16 -7.45 51.52
N GLU A 773 3.93 -8.52 50.74
CA GLU A 773 4.89 -9.01 49.76
C GLU A 773 4.99 -8.12 48.50
N TYR A 774 4.11 -7.12 48.37
CA TYR A 774 3.95 -6.27 47.19
C TYR A 774 3.98 -4.78 47.56
N PRO A 775 5.17 -4.14 47.56
CA PRO A 775 5.32 -2.74 47.95
C PRO A 775 4.36 -1.78 47.23
N SER A 776 4.06 -2.02 45.95
CA SER A 776 3.11 -1.19 45.19
C SER A 776 1.69 -1.17 45.75
N LEU A 777 1.27 -2.25 46.40
CA LEU A 777 -0.03 -2.40 47.05
C LEU A 777 0.03 -1.96 48.52
N GLU A 778 1.12 -2.26 49.22
CA GLU A 778 1.34 -1.88 50.63
C GLU A 778 1.38 -0.36 50.81
N TYR A 779 2.10 0.37 49.96
CA TYR A 779 2.19 1.83 50.02
C TYR A 779 1.01 2.55 49.34
N MET A 780 -0.02 1.82 48.90
CA MET A 780 -1.22 2.34 48.25
C MET A 780 -0.95 3.35 47.12
N LYS A 781 0.02 3.05 46.24
CA LYS A 781 0.21 3.89 45.05
C LYS A 781 -1.09 3.85 44.22
N PRO A 782 -1.70 4.99 43.85
CA PRO A 782 -2.97 5.01 43.13
C PRO A 782 -2.92 4.21 41.84
N LEU A 783 -3.94 3.37 41.62
CA LEU A 783 -3.98 2.44 40.50
C LEU A 783 -3.98 3.20 39.16
N GLU A 784 -4.67 4.33 39.10
CA GLU A 784 -4.71 5.24 37.95
C GLU A 784 -3.31 5.72 37.58
N THR A 785 -2.50 6.09 38.58
CA THR A 785 -1.11 6.53 38.40
C THR A 785 -0.25 5.39 37.86
N ILE A 786 -0.33 4.20 38.47
CA ILE A 786 0.39 3.00 37.99
C ILE A 786 0.08 2.73 36.51
N LEU A 787 -1.20 2.82 36.14
CA LEU A 787 -1.66 2.50 34.78
C LEU A 787 -1.37 3.60 33.75
N SER A 788 -1.50 4.87 34.12
CA SER A 788 -1.28 6.01 33.21
C SER A 788 0.21 6.26 32.96
N GLU A 789 1.05 6.15 34.00
CA GLU A 789 2.51 6.27 33.90
C GLU A 789 3.20 5.00 33.36
N LYS A 790 2.42 3.92 33.18
CA LYS A 790 2.90 2.62 32.70
C LYS A 790 4.00 2.02 33.58
N CYS A 791 3.85 2.08 34.89
CA CYS A 791 4.81 1.53 35.85
C CYS A 791 4.82 -0.01 35.78
N GLU A 792 5.77 -0.57 35.04
CA GLU A 792 5.73 -1.99 34.64
C GLU A 792 5.92 -2.96 35.81
N GLU A 793 6.83 -2.66 36.73
CA GLU A 793 7.11 -3.54 37.87
C GLU A 793 5.92 -3.60 38.84
N GLU A 794 5.26 -2.47 39.10
CA GLU A 794 4.03 -2.41 39.90
C GLU A 794 2.88 -3.18 39.21
N MET A 795 2.75 -3.10 37.88
CA MET A 795 1.78 -3.94 37.16
C MET A 795 2.05 -5.44 37.32
N LYS A 796 3.32 -5.86 37.27
CA LYS A 796 3.70 -7.26 37.50
C LYS A 796 3.37 -7.70 38.94
N GLN A 797 3.61 -6.83 39.93
CA GLN A 797 3.24 -7.07 41.33
C GLN A 797 1.72 -7.27 41.48
N ILE A 798 0.91 -6.40 40.88
CA ILE A 798 -0.56 -6.54 40.87
C ILE A 798 -0.97 -7.91 40.30
N VAL A 799 -0.40 -8.31 39.16
CA VAL A 799 -0.73 -9.61 38.54
C VAL A 799 -0.31 -10.79 39.43
N LYS A 800 0.85 -10.72 40.08
CA LYS A 800 1.35 -11.77 40.97
C LYS A 800 0.46 -11.90 42.22
N PHE A 801 0.10 -10.78 42.84
CA PHE A 801 -0.85 -10.72 43.96
C PHE A 801 -2.20 -11.39 43.62
N LEU A 802 -2.77 -11.05 42.47
CA LEU A 802 -4.05 -11.62 42.03
C LEU A 802 -3.95 -13.13 41.82
N LYS A 803 -2.83 -13.62 41.27
CA LYS A 803 -2.61 -15.05 41.01
C LYS A 803 -2.45 -15.85 42.29
N GLU A 804 -1.62 -15.38 43.22
CA GLU A 804 -1.38 -16.06 44.50
C GLU A 804 -2.65 -16.20 45.32
N ASN A 805 -3.49 -15.17 45.30
CA ASN A 805 -4.79 -15.16 45.99
C ASN A 805 -5.92 -15.81 45.20
N LYS A 806 -5.63 -16.40 44.02
CA LYS A 806 -6.62 -17.05 43.13
C LYS A 806 -7.78 -16.13 42.76
N ILE A 807 -7.52 -14.83 42.63
CA ILE A 807 -8.52 -13.83 42.25
C ILE A 807 -8.66 -13.85 40.72
N HIS A 808 -9.83 -14.23 40.25
CA HIS A 808 -10.12 -14.34 38.82
C HIS A 808 -10.68 -13.03 38.26
N ILE A 809 -9.81 -12.21 37.68
CA ILE A 809 -10.18 -11.02 36.90
C ILE A 809 -10.46 -11.35 35.44
#